data_AF-A0A8X7PWJ5-F1
#
_entry.id   AF-A0A8X7PWJ5-F1
#
_cell.length_a   1.000
_cell.length_b   1.000
_cell.length_c   1.000
_cell.angle_alpha   90.00
_cell.angle_beta   90.00
_cell.angle_gamma   90.00
#
_symmetry.space_group_name_H-M   'P 1'
#
loop_
_entity.id
_entity.type
_entity.pdbx_description
1 polymer ?
#
loop_
_entity_poly.entity_id
_entity_poly.type
_entity_poly.pdbx_seq_one_letter_code
_entity_poly.pdbx_strand_id
1 'polypeptide(L)'
;MYITRRLSEYRRNPSELTQPPPEGPSSGVLVIHDQHSQIQSTCCFGSCEVVEGNHSGLPLTQNLKLAVLFNSGGDDSTNDPIVFIPVLDKPLSSNCYYAIRRRGKHSGEASTSAKEKDIVSCCLCLTQVPEAKPKQLDPYDTYQQFEIHQKKPSSRYYHATSVAPDGVPPWFLKKKEWTVSYSRSQEFELRDDAKGLNKELRSELPALGASVVVGKWYVPFIFVKERDAKDQIKRSVYYSLTLEQRWEEVFSHENDKSENRDVVVDVEVEDEVVKLGGQEITRGVNENGFVWFGVGDRKIGLRSVVVERMKWEEERFGWRSKGEQERAMVVKRLEEKPKDGSFWKSYHCYVLIESFVLKRMDESLVLTYEFRHVDKVKSKWSKLIGATHLSEYQRNLTQSLPEGPNSGVLVIQDEESRPTCCFGSCYDGELRGLPFPQNAKLTVTYRTGTGKNRRSYHDPVLFIPVPGQPLSLNRYYVIKRRGKHSGGASASAKEEDRVPCCFCFSYVPQAKPQEADPYDIYQQFEIHQRPASSGRYTATSVAPNGIPPPFLKRKYWTVGYSNSQDFGLTDDAKGINAELRSELPKDVNTSVVVGKWYVPFIFVKEGDAKDQIKNTTYYSMILKQRWEEVYSSSYNEEASEVVVDVEVETEVAKLGGEVTNLRNKRADGFVWFSVLRDERQDKKIGLGSVVVERIKREEERFGWLNKGDEVRSSIKRSERFEGGSSQWKSYKCYVLVESFELKRTDGSLVLTYEFTHVDKLKSKWV
;
A
#
# COMPACT_ATOMS: atom_id res chain seq x y z
N MET A 1 22.36 -13.58 6.93
CA MET A 1 21.91 -12.19 6.63
C MET A 1 22.74 -11.22 7.46
N TYR A 2 23.09 -10.04 6.94
CA TYR A 2 23.96 -9.09 7.65
C TYR A 2 23.24 -7.81 8.07
N ILE A 3 23.46 -7.40 9.31
CA ILE A 3 23.18 -6.03 9.75
C ILE A 3 24.38 -5.13 9.45
N THR A 4 24.22 -3.83 9.58
CA THR A 4 25.32 -2.87 9.51
C THR A 4 25.53 -2.16 10.84
N ARG A 5 26.78 -1.78 11.09
CA ARG A 5 27.19 -0.94 12.21
C ARG A 5 28.30 0.01 11.76
N ARG A 6 28.39 1.18 12.38
CA ARG A 6 29.39 2.19 11.99
C ARG A 6 30.71 1.93 12.71
N LEU A 7 31.82 2.11 12.01
CA LEU A 7 33.15 1.93 12.61
C LEU A 7 33.38 2.89 13.79
N SER A 8 32.83 4.11 13.72
CA SER A 8 32.93 5.09 14.82
C SER A 8 32.26 4.63 16.11
N GLU A 9 31.18 3.83 16.05
CA GLU A 9 30.49 3.27 17.22
C GLU A 9 31.43 2.33 17.98
N TYR A 10 32.09 1.40 17.27
CA TYR A 10 33.07 0.50 17.86
C TYR A 10 34.31 1.20 18.41
N ARG A 11 34.74 2.30 17.78
CA ARG A 11 35.85 3.11 18.30
C ARG A 11 35.50 3.80 19.62
N ARG A 12 34.24 4.19 19.79
CA ARG A 12 33.74 4.80 21.04
C ARG A 12 33.50 3.74 22.12
N ASN A 13 33.02 2.56 21.73
CA ASN A 13 32.73 1.48 22.64
C ASN A 13 33.31 0.13 22.14
N PRO A 14 34.61 -0.14 22.39
CA PRO A 14 35.27 -1.36 21.92
C PRO A 14 34.64 -2.66 22.44
N SER A 15 33.93 -2.60 23.58
CA SER A 15 33.24 -3.77 24.15
C SER A 15 32.12 -4.31 23.23
N GLU A 16 31.60 -3.51 22.31
CA GLU A 16 30.61 -3.95 21.33
C GLU A 16 31.19 -4.92 20.29
N LEU A 17 32.51 -4.94 20.09
CA LEU A 17 33.15 -5.90 19.18
C LEU A 17 33.05 -7.34 19.70
N THR A 18 33.00 -7.52 21.01
CA THR A 18 32.88 -8.83 21.65
C THR A 18 31.45 -9.34 21.77
N GLN A 19 30.46 -8.49 21.45
CA GLN A 19 29.07 -8.93 21.48
C GLN A 19 28.82 -10.00 20.41
N PRO A 20 28.00 -11.02 20.73
CA PRO A 20 27.60 -12.01 19.74
C PRO A 20 26.86 -11.32 18.58
N PRO A 21 26.88 -11.91 17.37
CA PRO A 21 26.06 -11.45 16.26
C PRO A 21 24.57 -11.39 16.63
N PRO A 22 23.74 -10.71 15.81
CA PRO A 22 22.29 -10.70 16.00
C PRO A 22 21.73 -12.11 16.19
N GLU A 23 20.71 -12.21 17.03
CA GLU A 23 20.12 -13.48 17.48
C GLU A 23 19.72 -14.39 16.31
N GLY A 24 20.12 -15.67 16.38
CA GLY A 24 19.78 -16.77 15.45
C GLY A 24 20.84 -17.07 14.39
N PRO A 25 20.67 -18.17 13.64
CA PRO A 25 21.73 -18.76 12.82
C PRO A 25 22.07 -17.91 11.60
N SER A 26 23.28 -18.10 11.05
CA SER A 26 23.73 -17.45 9.82
C SER A 26 23.61 -15.92 9.84
N SER A 27 23.89 -15.32 10.99
CA SER A 27 23.84 -13.87 11.22
C SER A 27 25.23 -13.25 11.14
N GLY A 28 25.34 -12.06 10.57
CA GLY A 28 26.61 -11.35 10.44
C GLY A 28 26.48 -9.84 10.62
N VAL A 29 27.62 -9.17 10.75
CA VAL A 29 27.71 -7.71 10.88
C VAL A 29 28.67 -7.17 9.82
N LEU A 30 28.21 -6.22 8.99
CA LEU A 30 29.06 -5.45 8.08
C LEU A 30 29.41 -4.12 8.75
N VAL A 31 30.68 -3.73 8.66
CA VAL A 31 31.19 -2.50 9.26
C VAL A 31 31.27 -1.40 8.21
N ILE A 32 30.59 -0.30 8.44
CA ILE A 32 30.56 0.88 7.57
C ILE A 32 31.61 1.87 8.07
N HIS A 33 32.54 2.27 7.19
CA HIS A 33 33.40 3.41 7.42
C HIS A 33 32.60 4.70 7.23
N ASP A 34 32.19 5.32 8.34
CA ASP A 34 31.31 6.49 8.39
C ASP A 34 32.05 7.82 8.51
N GLN A 35 33.37 7.80 8.75
CA GLN A 35 34.19 9.00 8.79
C GLN A 35 34.49 9.47 7.36
N HIS A 36 34.04 10.67 6.99
CA HIS A 36 34.63 11.39 5.86
C HIS A 36 36.07 11.67 6.22
N SER A 37 37.03 11.09 5.49
CA SER A 37 38.45 11.39 5.65
C SER A 37 38.72 12.84 5.24
N GLN A 38 38.47 13.78 6.14
CA GLN A 38 39.23 15.02 6.24
C GLN A 38 40.22 14.84 7.39
N ILE A 39 41.16 13.90 7.24
CA ILE A 39 42.43 14.00 7.97
C ILE A 39 43.37 14.65 6.97
N GLN A 40 43.37 15.98 6.96
CA GLN A 40 44.45 16.77 6.38
C GLN A 40 45.63 16.70 7.36
N SER A 41 46.50 15.71 7.20
CA SER A 41 47.79 15.72 7.90
C SER A 41 48.78 16.54 7.07
N THR A 42 49.02 17.77 7.50
CA THR A 42 50.05 18.67 6.94
C THR A 42 51.43 18.10 7.26
N CYS A 43 52.18 17.67 6.23
CA CYS A 43 53.61 17.38 6.36
C CYS A 43 54.41 18.68 6.42
N CYS A 44 55.53 18.68 7.16
CA CYS A 44 56.47 19.80 7.22
C CYS A 44 56.84 20.26 5.80
N PHE A 45 56.74 21.58 5.54
CA PHE A 45 56.91 22.29 4.25
C PHE A 45 55.69 22.45 3.32
N GLY A 46 54.47 22.14 3.76
CA GLY A 46 53.25 22.78 3.24
C GLY A 46 52.97 22.65 1.73
N SER A 47 53.57 21.68 1.03
CA SER A 47 53.48 21.55 -0.44
C SER A 47 53.13 20.15 -0.92
N CYS A 48 52.65 19.26 -0.06
CA CYS A 48 52.14 17.95 -0.46
C CYS A 48 50.82 17.62 0.26
N GLU A 49 49.71 17.58 -0.49
CA GLU A 49 48.50 16.87 -0.06
C GLU A 49 48.77 15.36 -0.19
N VAL A 50 49.16 14.72 0.90
CA VAL A 50 49.19 13.26 0.99
C VAL A 50 47.91 12.83 1.69
N VAL A 51 46.94 12.33 0.92
CA VAL A 51 45.86 11.52 1.50
C VAL A 51 46.53 10.26 2.04
N GLU A 52 46.67 10.13 3.36
CA GLU A 52 47.17 8.89 3.96
C GLU A 52 46.22 7.73 3.64
N GLY A 53 46.52 6.99 2.56
CA GLY A 53 45.68 5.92 2.00
C GLY A 53 45.70 4.59 2.78
N ASN A 54 46.14 4.59 4.04
CA ASN A 54 46.35 3.37 4.82
C ASN A 54 45.44 3.35 6.06
N HIS A 55 44.35 2.59 5.99
CA HIS A 55 43.47 2.36 7.14
C HIS A 55 44.18 1.45 8.14
N SER A 56 44.43 1.95 9.36
CA SER A 56 44.95 1.13 10.45
C SER A 56 43.81 0.70 11.38
N GLY A 57 43.85 -0.55 11.80
CA GLY A 57 42.93 -1.09 12.81
C GLY A 57 41.89 -2.06 12.27
N LEU A 58 41.50 -2.99 13.13
CA LEU A 58 40.38 -3.90 12.98
C LEU A 58 39.14 -3.32 13.69
N PRO A 59 37.91 -3.67 13.28
CA PRO A 59 37.57 -4.54 12.15
C PRO A 59 37.77 -3.85 10.78
N LEU A 60 38.06 -4.65 9.74
CA LEU A 60 38.07 -4.17 8.34
C LEU A 60 36.66 -3.78 7.90
N THR A 61 36.54 -2.69 7.14
CA THR A 61 35.25 -2.14 6.69
C THR A 61 34.80 -2.68 5.33
N GLN A 62 33.49 -2.76 5.14
CA GLN A 62 32.86 -3.44 4.00
C GLN A 62 32.31 -2.49 2.93
N ASN A 63 32.25 -1.18 3.21
CA ASN A 63 31.82 -0.15 2.25
C ASN A 63 32.98 0.48 1.44
N LEU A 64 34.18 -0.10 1.51
CA LEU A 64 35.37 0.39 0.81
C LEU A 64 35.93 -0.69 -0.13
N LYS A 65 36.53 -0.26 -1.25
CA LYS A 65 37.29 -1.15 -2.14
C LYS A 65 38.65 -1.41 -1.51
N LEU A 66 38.83 -2.58 -0.90
CA LEU A 66 40.08 -2.96 -0.23
C LEU A 66 41.03 -3.69 -1.18
N ALA A 67 42.33 -3.55 -0.95
CA ALA A 67 43.35 -4.35 -1.61
C ALA A 67 44.57 -4.58 -0.69
N VAL A 68 45.09 -5.81 -0.73
CA VAL A 68 46.22 -6.25 0.09
C VAL A 68 47.52 -5.89 -0.61
N LEU A 69 48.42 -5.22 0.11
CA LEU A 69 49.74 -4.79 -0.35
C LEU A 69 50.83 -5.49 0.47
N PHE A 70 51.84 -6.03 -0.20
CA PHE A 70 53.03 -6.59 0.46
C PHE A 70 54.28 -6.36 -0.40
N ASN A 71 55.44 -6.34 0.25
CA ASN A 71 56.73 -6.17 -0.41
C ASN A 71 57.24 -7.52 -0.90
N SER A 72 57.31 -7.70 -2.22
CA SER A 72 57.77 -8.93 -2.87
C SER A 72 59.30 -9.05 -2.98
N GLY A 73 60.07 -8.16 -2.33
CA GLY A 73 61.54 -8.18 -2.37
C GLY A 73 62.16 -7.56 -3.62
N GLY A 74 61.37 -6.84 -4.42
CA GLY A 74 61.79 -5.91 -5.47
C GLY A 74 60.88 -4.67 -5.44
N ASP A 75 61.26 -3.60 -6.16
CA ASP A 75 60.58 -2.29 -6.15
C ASP A 75 59.08 -2.31 -6.54
N ASP A 76 58.55 -3.43 -7.02
CA ASP A 76 57.13 -3.61 -7.33
C ASP A 76 56.33 -4.18 -6.15
N SER A 77 55.62 -3.30 -5.42
CA SER A 77 54.57 -3.71 -4.48
C SER A 77 53.43 -4.39 -5.24
N THR A 78 53.16 -5.66 -4.96
CA THR A 78 52.04 -6.37 -5.59
C THR A 78 50.73 -5.99 -4.91
N ASN A 79 49.70 -5.63 -5.69
CA ASN A 79 48.42 -5.15 -5.19
C ASN A 79 47.28 -6.13 -5.51
N ASP A 80 46.81 -6.85 -4.49
CA ASP A 80 45.77 -7.87 -4.64
C ASP A 80 44.39 -7.33 -4.22
N PRO A 81 43.46 -7.10 -5.16
CA PRO A 81 42.16 -6.54 -4.84
C PRO A 81 41.22 -7.62 -4.24
N ILE A 82 40.83 -7.43 -2.98
CA ILE A 82 40.08 -8.41 -2.17
C ILE A 82 38.83 -7.77 -1.54
N VAL A 83 37.75 -8.53 -1.37
CA VAL A 83 36.64 -8.20 -0.46
C VAL A 83 36.78 -9.07 0.78
N PHE A 84 36.85 -8.44 1.96
CA PHE A 84 36.80 -9.14 3.23
C PHE A 84 35.38 -9.08 3.78
N ILE A 85 34.75 -10.24 3.91
CA ILE A 85 33.38 -10.36 4.45
C ILE A 85 33.46 -11.09 5.79
N PRO A 86 32.99 -10.49 6.90
CA PRO A 86 33.00 -11.13 8.21
C PRO A 86 32.28 -12.49 8.17
N VAL A 87 32.87 -13.48 8.83
CA VAL A 87 32.32 -14.83 8.91
C VAL A 87 30.99 -14.80 9.69
N LEU A 88 30.02 -15.59 9.23
CA LEU A 88 28.71 -15.72 9.89
C LEU A 88 28.86 -16.32 11.29
N ASP A 89 27.97 -15.94 12.20
CA ASP A 89 27.87 -16.45 13.57
C ASP A 89 29.12 -16.27 14.44
N LYS A 90 30.04 -15.40 14.01
CA LYS A 90 31.22 -15.00 14.79
C LYS A 90 31.16 -13.52 15.20
N PRO A 91 31.55 -13.16 16.43
CA PRO A 91 31.66 -11.77 16.85
C PRO A 91 32.77 -11.08 16.04
N LEU A 92 32.68 -9.75 15.89
CA LEU A 92 33.70 -8.98 15.14
C LEU A 92 35.08 -9.04 15.81
N SER A 93 35.14 -9.23 17.13
CA SER A 93 36.40 -9.43 17.87
C SER A 93 37.18 -10.68 17.45
N SER A 94 36.51 -11.66 16.82
CA SER A 94 37.18 -12.85 16.27
C SER A 94 38.06 -12.55 15.07
N ASN A 95 37.88 -11.37 14.43
CA ASN A 95 38.59 -10.96 13.23
C ASN A 95 38.61 -12.03 12.11
N CYS A 96 37.57 -12.86 12.05
CA CYS A 96 37.42 -13.91 11.06
C CYS A 96 36.72 -13.38 9.81
N TYR A 97 37.34 -13.53 8.64
CA TYR A 97 36.82 -13.07 7.36
C TYR A 97 36.92 -14.13 6.26
N TYR A 98 35.96 -14.11 5.34
CA TYR A 98 36.11 -14.68 4.01
C TYR A 98 36.87 -13.69 3.11
N ALA A 99 37.86 -14.19 2.37
CA ALA A 99 38.66 -13.37 1.45
C ALA A 99 38.29 -13.66 -0.01
N ILE A 100 37.54 -12.75 -0.64
CA ILE A 100 37.00 -12.92 -2.00
C ILE A 100 37.83 -12.14 -3.02
N ARG A 101 38.28 -12.79 -4.09
CA ARG A 101 39.09 -12.16 -5.15
C ARG A 101 38.24 -11.21 -6.01
N ARG A 102 38.68 -9.96 -6.22
CA ARG A 102 37.92 -8.97 -7.02
C ARG A 102 38.29 -8.89 -8.49
N ARG A 103 39.46 -9.40 -8.87
CA ARG A 103 39.97 -9.34 -10.25
C ARG A 103 40.67 -10.64 -10.61
N GLY A 104 40.97 -10.77 -11.90
CA GLY A 104 41.68 -11.93 -12.45
C GLY A 104 40.74 -13.06 -12.86
N LYS A 105 41.33 -14.24 -13.07
CA LYS A 105 40.62 -15.45 -13.50
C LYS A 105 39.61 -15.94 -12.46
N HIS A 106 39.95 -15.81 -11.19
CA HIS A 106 39.19 -16.29 -10.03
C HIS A 106 38.31 -15.19 -9.39
N SER A 107 37.90 -14.20 -10.18
CA SER A 107 37.11 -13.08 -9.68
C SER A 107 35.74 -13.53 -9.18
N GLY A 108 35.37 -13.15 -7.96
CA GLY A 108 34.14 -13.56 -7.29
C GLY A 108 34.24 -14.87 -6.50
N GLU A 109 35.39 -15.55 -6.55
CA GLU A 109 35.64 -16.80 -5.82
C GLU A 109 36.29 -16.55 -4.46
N ALA A 110 36.01 -17.43 -3.50
CA ALA A 110 36.59 -17.40 -2.17
C ALA A 110 37.98 -18.04 -2.18
N SER A 111 38.93 -17.35 -1.57
CA SER A 111 40.27 -17.88 -1.35
C SER A 111 40.19 -19.04 -0.37
N THR A 112 40.98 -20.09 -0.62
CA THR A 112 40.96 -21.32 0.19
C THR A 112 42.38 -21.61 0.68
N SER A 113 42.50 -22.12 1.90
CA SER A 113 43.75 -22.58 2.48
C SER A 113 44.13 -23.94 1.90
N ALA A 114 45.41 -24.17 1.64
CA ALA A 114 45.92 -25.50 1.32
C ALA A 114 46.04 -26.35 2.59
N LYS A 115 46.06 -27.68 2.48
CA LYS A 115 46.27 -28.53 3.66
C LYS A 115 47.76 -28.74 3.89
N GLU A 116 48.17 -28.74 5.15
CA GLU A 116 49.57 -28.96 5.53
C GLU A 116 50.09 -30.32 5.05
N LYS A 117 49.24 -31.36 5.02
CA LYS A 117 49.59 -32.68 4.46
C LYS A 117 49.87 -32.68 2.95
N ASP A 118 49.46 -31.63 2.23
CA ASP A 118 49.73 -31.45 0.80
C ASP A 118 51.11 -30.80 0.57
N ILE A 119 51.94 -30.63 1.62
CA ILE A 119 53.35 -30.23 1.50
C ILE A 119 54.07 -31.26 0.62
N VAL A 120 54.48 -30.81 -0.57
CA VAL A 120 55.33 -31.61 -1.44
C VAL A 120 56.78 -31.26 -1.08
N SER A 121 57.56 -32.27 -0.68
CA SER A 121 59.01 -32.15 -0.56
C SER A 121 59.59 -32.09 -1.97
N CYS A 122 60.11 -30.93 -2.38
CA CYS A 122 60.82 -30.79 -3.65
C CYS A 122 62.33 -30.91 -3.41
N CYS A 123 63.05 -31.51 -4.36
CA CYS A 123 64.49 -31.77 -4.28
C CYS A 123 65.27 -30.45 -4.27
N LEU A 124 65.57 -29.92 -3.08
CA LEU A 124 66.57 -28.89 -2.69
C LEU A 124 66.32 -28.37 -1.25
N CYS A 125 65.72 -29.17 -0.36
CA CYS A 125 65.33 -28.77 1.01
C CYS A 125 64.31 -27.62 1.10
N LEU A 126 63.57 -27.32 0.01
CA LEU A 126 62.49 -26.32 -0.01
C LEU A 126 61.13 -27.02 0.10
N THR A 127 60.44 -26.83 1.22
CA THR A 127 59.05 -27.25 1.40
C THR A 127 58.12 -26.28 0.67
N GLN A 128 57.44 -26.76 -0.39
CA GLN A 128 56.44 -25.97 -1.11
C GLN A 128 55.04 -26.54 -0.88
N VAL A 129 54.12 -25.66 -0.50
CA VAL A 129 52.70 -25.97 -0.39
C VAL A 129 52.04 -25.52 -1.69
N PRO A 130 51.50 -26.43 -2.52
CA PRO A 130 50.73 -26.05 -3.69
C PRO A 130 49.56 -25.15 -3.28
N GLU A 131 49.39 -24.02 -3.95
CA GLU A 131 48.28 -23.13 -3.62
C GLU A 131 46.93 -23.79 -3.93
N ALA A 132 46.07 -23.83 -2.92
CA ALA A 132 44.68 -24.20 -3.14
C ALA A 132 44.03 -23.17 -4.06
N LYS A 133 43.45 -23.65 -5.15
CA LYS A 133 42.72 -22.79 -6.09
C LYS A 133 41.53 -22.16 -5.38
N PRO A 134 41.27 -20.86 -5.57
CA PRO A 134 40.00 -20.27 -5.16
C PRO A 134 38.85 -21.06 -5.75
N LYS A 135 37.76 -21.15 -5.01
CA LYS A 135 36.55 -21.86 -5.42
C LYS A 135 35.33 -21.12 -4.90
N GLN A 136 34.16 -21.59 -5.30
CA GLN A 136 32.90 -21.05 -4.80
C GLN A 136 32.87 -21.09 -3.27
N LEU A 137 32.34 -20.03 -2.65
CA LEU A 137 32.24 -19.95 -1.20
C LEU A 137 31.37 -21.09 -0.65
N ASP A 138 31.85 -21.74 0.39
CA ASP A 138 31.09 -22.60 1.27
C ASP A 138 31.21 -22.10 2.72
N PRO A 139 30.12 -21.58 3.32
CA PRO A 139 30.17 -21.00 4.67
C PRO A 139 30.65 -21.98 5.75
N TYR A 140 30.46 -23.28 5.53
CA TYR A 140 30.88 -24.32 6.47
C TYR A 140 32.33 -24.79 6.25
N ASP A 141 32.97 -24.39 5.15
CA ASP A 141 34.36 -24.73 4.86
C ASP A 141 35.31 -23.82 5.64
N THR A 142 35.83 -24.35 6.76
CA THR A 142 36.78 -23.65 7.63
C THR A 142 38.09 -23.28 6.92
N TYR A 143 38.47 -23.95 5.82
CA TYR A 143 39.66 -23.58 5.04
C TYR A 143 39.48 -22.28 4.25
N GLN A 144 38.24 -21.80 4.07
CA GLN A 144 37.93 -20.51 3.43
C GLN A 144 37.83 -19.35 4.43
N GLN A 145 37.98 -19.63 5.72
CA GLN A 145 37.90 -18.65 6.80
C GLN A 145 39.31 -18.29 7.28
N PHE A 146 39.58 -17.00 7.41
CA PHE A 146 40.89 -16.48 7.82
C PHE A 146 40.73 -15.57 9.03
N GLU A 147 41.54 -15.81 10.05
CA GLU A 147 41.67 -14.90 11.18
C GLU A 147 42.75 -13.86 10.87
N ILE A 148 42.38 -12.58 10.94
CA ILE A 148 43.27 -11.47 10.63
C ILE A 148 43.80 -10.88 11.93
N HIS A 149 45.12 -10.86 12.05
CA HIS A 149 45.84 -10.40 13.23
C HIS A 149 46.58 -9.10 12.95
N GLN A 150 46.59 -8.21 13.94
CA GLN A 150 47.34 -6.96 13.90
C GLN A 150 48.48 -7.02 14.93
N LYS A 151 49.72 -6.68 14.53
CA LYS A 151 50.91 -6.85 15.40
C LYS A 151 50.86 -6.02 16.69
N LYS A 152 50.23 -4.83 16.63
CA LYS A 152 49.93 -3.94 17.76
C LYS A 152 48.64 -3.17 17.44
N PRO A 153 47.81 -2.77 18.43
CA PRO A 153 46.66 -1.90 18.20
C PRO A 153 47.18 -0.58 17.61
N SER A 154 46.84 -0.27 16.34
CA SER A 154 47.35 0.82 15.47
C SER A 154 48.44 0.47 14.44
N SER A 155 48.96 -0.76 14.41
CA SER A 155 49.92 -1.17 13.38
C SER A 155 49.28 -1.23 11.99
N ARG A 156 49.92 -0.67 10.96
CA ARG A 156 49.44 -0.83 9.57
C ARG A 156 49.68 -2.23 8.99
N TYR A 157 50.38 -3.08 9.72
CA TYR A 157 50.80 -4.41 9.29
C TYR A 157 49.92 -5.50 9.91
N TYR A 158 49.40 -6.35 9.03
CA TYR A 158 48.56 -7.48 9.34
C TYR A 158 49.27 -8.79 8.96
N HIS A 159 48.81 -9.88 9.56
CA HIS A 159 49.07 -11.24 9.10
C HIS A 159 47.79 -12.05 9.26
N ALA A 160 47.63 -13.12 8.50
CA ALA A 160 46.45 -13.96 8.59
C ALA A 160 46.82 -15.41 8.87
N THR A 161 45.98 -16.09 9.65
CA THR A 161 46.03 -17.54 9.89
C THR A 161 44.78 -18.18 9.32
N SER A 162 44.87 -19.46 8.95
CA SER A 162 43.68 -20.22 8.60
C SER A 162 42.92 -20.55 9.88
N VAL A 163 41.59 -20.54 9.82
CA VAL A 163 40.76 -21.05 10.92
C VAL A 163 40.83 -22.59 10.97
N ALA A 164 41.10 -23.24 9.85
CA ALA A 164 41.35 -24.68 9.81
C ALA A 164 42.71 -24.99 10.49
N PRO A 165 42.77 -25.92 11.47
CA PRO A 165 44.00 -26.21 12.22
C PRO A 165 45.20 -26.65 11.36
N ASP A 166 44.94 -27.37 10.26
CA ASP A 166 45.94 -27.84 9.29
C ASP A 166 45.95 -26.98 8.01
N GLY A 167 45.32 -25.80 8.06
CA GLY A 167 45.18 -24.90 6.92
C GLY A 167 46.37 -23.96 6.76
N VAL A 168 46.98 -23.96 5.58
CA VAL A 168 48.00 -23.00 5.18
C VAL A 168 47.35 -21.91 4.33
N PRO A 169 47.32 -20.63 4.78
CA PRO A 169 46.72 -19.54 4.02
C PRO A 169 47.31 -19.35 2.62
N PRO A 170 46.54 -18.79 1.67
CA PRO A 170 47.06 -18.44 0.37
C PRO A 170 48.19 -17.42 0.50
N TRP A 171 49.12 -17.42 -0.46
CA TRP A 171 50.38 -16.70 -0.39
C TRP A 171 50.27 -15.22 0.02
N PHE A 172 49.28 -14.49 -0.49
CA PHE A 172 49.05 -13.07 -0.21
C PHE A 172 48.63 -12.80 1.23
N LEU A 173 48.08 -13.80 1.94
CA LEU A 173 47.76 -13.74 3.37
C LEU A 173 48.82 -14.41 4.25
N LYS A 174 49.58 -15.36 3.69
CA LYS A 174 50.65 -16.12 4.37
C LYS A 174 51.87 -15.27 4.70
N LYS A 175 52.17 -14.25 3.88
CA LYS A 175 53.32 -13.36 4.12
C LYS A 175 53.12 -12.58 5.41
N LYS A 176 54.19 -12.46 6.21
CA LYS A 176 54.17 -11.62 7.41
C LYS A 176 54.18 -10.15 6.96
N GLU A 177 53.37 -9.33 7.63
CA GLU A 177 53.39 -7.86 7.52
C GLU A 177 52.84 -7.30 6.19
N TRP A 178 51.66 -7.77 5.74
CA TRP A 178 50.92 -7.11 4.65
C TRP A 178 50.12 -5.90 5.16
N THR A 179 49.84 -4.93 4.28
CA THR A 179 49.04 -3.74 4.58
C THR A 179 47.78 -3.70 3.71
N VAL A 180 46.82 -2.83 4.03
CA VAL A 180 45.56 -2.67 3.27
C VAL A 180 45.48 -1.27 2.70
N SER A 181 45.39 -1.17 1.38
CA SER A 181 44.95 0.05 0.71
C SER A 181 43.43 0.04 0.52
N TYR A 182 42.83 1.22 0.47
CA TYR A 182 41.40 1.36 0.23
C TYR A 182 41.08 2.51 -0.71
N SER A 183 39.95 2.40 -1.40
CA SER A 183 39.34 3.50 -2.15
C SER A 183 37.82 3.48 -2.01
N ARG A 184 37.17 4.64 -2.14
CA ARG A 184 35.71 4.73 -2.15
C ARG A 184 35.17 4.50 -3.55
N SER A 185 34.04 3.82 -3.66
CA SER A 185 33.34 3.62 -4.93
C SER A 185 31.87 3.31 -4.68
N GLN A 186 31.02 3.82 -5.57
CA GLN A 186 29.56 3.65 -5.50
C GLN A 186 29.12 2.17 -5.52
N GLU A 187 29.90 1.28 -6.14
CA GLU A 187 29.62 -0.17 -6.18
C GLU A 187 29.62 -0.84 -4.79
N PHE A 188 30.32 -0.25 -3.81
CA PHE A 188 30.46 -0.78 -2.44
C PHE A 188 29.67 0.06 -1.43
N GLU A 189 28.91 1.05 -1.88
CA GLU A 189 28.21 1.97 -0.99
C GLU A 189 27.03 1.27 -0.31
N LEU A 190 27.15 1.10 1.01
CA LEU A 190 26.04 0.72 1.88
C LEU A 190 25.32 2.03 2.28
N ARG A 191 24.12 2.25 1.73
CA ARG A 191 23.44 3.55 1.74
C ARG A 191 22.85 3.93 3.10
N ASP A 192 22.58 2.94 3.95
CA ASP A 192 21.88 3.14 5.20
C ASP A 192 22.25 2.11 6.27
N ASP A 193 21.81 2.39 7.48
CA ASP A 193 22.11 1.60 8.66
C ASP A 193 21.06 0.50 8.86
N ALA A 194 21.25 -0.64 8.21
CA ALA A 194 20.43 -1.82 8.34
C ALA A 194 20.56 -2.41 9.76
N LYS A 195 19.64 -2.04 10.66
CA LYS A 195 19.68 -2.47 12.07
C LYS A 195 19.22 -3.91 12.29
N GLY A 196 18.70 -4.59 11.27
CA GLY A 196 18.10 -5.92 11.37
C GLY A 196 16.60 -5.85 11.61
N LEU A 197 16.08 -6.78 12.42
CA LEU A 197 14.66 -6.84 12.78
C LEU A 197 14.33 -5.82 13.89
N ASN A 198 13.26 -5.05 13.69
CA ASN A 198 12.64 -4.22 14.72
C ASN A 198 11.52 -5.03 15.39
N LYS A 199 11.79 -5.56 16.59
CA LYS A 199 10.87 -6.47 17.30
C LYS A 199 9.61 -5.74 17.76
N GLU A 200 9.75 -4.52 18.22
CA GLU A 200 8.66 -3.67 18.68
C GLU A 200 7.69 -3.40 17.52
N LEU A 201 8.20 -2.91 16.38
CA LEU A 201 7.39 -2.62 15.20
C LEU A 201 6.74 -3.89 14.61
N ARG A 202 7.46 -5.02 14.57
CA ARG A 202 6.91 -6.32 14.12
C ARG A 202 5.75 -6.79 15.01
N SER A 203 5.77 -6.45 16.30
CA SER A 203 4.73 -6.84 17.25
C SER A 203 3.47 -5.98 17.21
N GLU A 204 3.56 -4.72 16.75
CA GLU A 204 2.41 -3.81 16.64
C GLU A 204 1.41 -4.24 15.56
N LEU A 205 1.89 -4.96 14.54
CA LEU A 205 1.16 -5.41 13.35
C LEU A 205 0.56 -4.24 12.52
N PRO A 206 0.50 -4.35 11.18
CA PRO A 206 -0.02 -3.28 10.35
C PRO A 206 -1.54 -3.08 10.52
N ALA A 207 -2.02 -1.89 10.15
CA ALA A 207 -3.45 -1.65 9.92
C ALA A 207 -3.92 -2.38 8.64
N LEU A 208 -5.22 -2.69 8.53
CA LEU A 208 -5.78 -3.29 7.32
C LEU A 208 -5.54 -2.36 6.11
N GLY A 209 -4.99 -2.91 5.02
CA GLY A 209 -4.64 -2.17 3.81
C GLY A 209 -3.29 -1.41 3.86
N ALA A 210 -2.56 -1.44 4.98
CA ALA A 210 -1.21 -0.90 5.08
C ALA A 210 -0.15 -1.99 4.89
N SER A 211 1.02 -1.60 4.35
CA SER A 211 2.24 -2.42 4.34
C SER A 211 3.33 -1.71 5.14
N VAL A 212 4.04 -2.43 6.01
CA VAL A 212 5.05 -1.86 6.91
C VAL A 212 6.34 -2.68 6.84
N VAL A 213 7.49 -2.02 6.63
CA VAL A 213 8.81 -2.65 6.68
C VAL A 213 9.23 -2.78 8.16
N VAL A 214 9.40 -4.01 8.63
CA VAL A 214 9.73 -4.34 10.03
C VAL A 214 11.16 -4.84 10.23
N GLY A 215 11.87 -5.14 9.14
CA GLY A 215 13.27 -5.55 9.20
C GLY A 215 14.04 -5.18 7.94
N LYS A 216 15.34 -4.92 8.10
CA LYS A 216 16.24 -4.64 6.98
C LYS A 216 17.63 -5.22 7.21
N TRP A 217 18.17 -5.88 6.19
CA TRP A 217 19.49 -6.50 6.14
C TRP A 217 20.15 -6.28 4.78
N TYR A 218 21.45 -6.56 4.72
CA TYR A 218 22.20 -6.73 3.49
C TYR A 218 22.61 -8.19 3.31
N VAL A 219 22.64 -8.64 2.06
CA VAL A 219 23.11 -9.97 1.66
C VAL A 219 24.27 -9.79 0.68
N PRO A 220 25.51 -10.14 1.07
CA PRO A 220 26.64 -10.11 0.15
C PRO A 220 26.41 -11.04 -1.05
N PHE A 221 26.92 -10.63 -2.21
CA PHE A 221 26.71 -11.30 -3.49
C PHE A 221 27.16 -12.78 -3.49
N ILE A 222 28.14 -13.15 -2.66
CA ILE A 222 28.59 -14.53 -2.47
C ILE A 222 27.48 -15.51 -2.02
N PHE A 223 26.40 -14.99 -1.42
CA PHE A 223 25.25 -15.79 -1.01
C PHE A 223 24.10 -15.75 -2.02
N VAL A 224 24.26 -15.06 -3.15
CA VAL A 224 23.26 -14.91 -4.22
C VAL A 224 23.88 -15.34 -5.54
N LYS A 225 23.23 -16.20 -6.31
CA LYS A 225 23.63 -16.57 -7.66
C LYS A 225 22.60 -16.06 -8.65
N GLU A 226 22.85 -14.87 -9.19
CA GLU A 226 22.02 -14.29 -10.24
C GLU A 226 22.68 -14.41 -11.63
N ARG A 227 24.01 -14.45 -11.66
CA ARG A 227 24.83 -14.50 -12.88
C ARG A 227 26.21 -15.07 -12.56
N ASP A 228 27.11 -15.05 -13.55
CA ASP A 228 28.52 -15.39 -13.31
C ASP A 228 29.16 -14.50 -12.22
N ALA A 229 29.95 -15.11 -11.35
CA ALA A 229 30.51 -14.44 -10.16
C ALA A 229 31.39 -13.24 -10.53
N LYS A 230 32.11 -13.30 -11.66
CA LYS A 230 32.97 -12.22 -12.15
C LYS A 230 32.18 -11.00 -12.60
N ASP A 231 30.97 -11.22 -13.13
CA ASP A 231 30.09 -10.14 -13.55
C ASP A 231 29.25 -9.60 -12.38
N GLN A 232 28.83 -10.47 -11.47
CA GLN A 232 28.03 -10.08 -10.31
C GLN A 232 28.81 -9.13 -9.39
N ILE A 233 30.05 -9.45 -9.05
CA ILE A 233 30.87 -8.61 -8.16
C ILE A 233 31.13 -7.20 -8.72
N LYS A 234 31.10 -7.02 -10.05
CA LYS A 234 31.26 -5.71 -10.69
C LYS A 234 29.98 -4.87 -10.63
N ARG A 235 28.82 -5.51 -10.63
CA ARG A 235 27.51 -4.83 -10.72
C ARG A 235 26.85 -4.65 -9.36
N SER A 236 26.96 -5.64 -8.47
CA SER A 236 26.28 -5.66 -7.18
C SER A 236 27.06 -6.51 -6.18
N VAL A 237 27.81 -5.86 -5.29
CA VAL A 237 28.53 -6.54 -4.20
C VAL A 237 27.58 -6.93 -3.06
N TYR A 238 26.50 -6.17 -2.89
CA TYR A 238 25.48 -6.41 -1.88
C TYR A 238 24.09 -6.38 -2.52
N TYR A 239 23.13 -7.01 -1.85
CA TYR A 239 21.70 -6.93 -2.11
C TYR A 239 21.02 -6.42 -0.84
N SER A 240 19.98 -5.61 -0.97
CA SER A 240 19.14 -5.20 0.15
C SER A 240 18.03 -6.22 0.34
N LEU A 241 17.74 -6.55 1.60
CA LEU A 241 16.70 -7.51 1.98
C LEU A 241 15.84 -6.89 3.08
N THR A 242 14.55 -6.72 2.81
CA THR A 242 13.57 -6.21 3.78
C THR A 242 12.57 -7.28 4.17
N LEU A 243 12.03 -7.19 5.39
CA LEU A 243 10.86 -7.96 5.84
C LEU A 243 9.68 -7.00 5.95
N GLU A 244 8.60 -7.28 5.23
CA GLU A 244 7.40 -6.44 5.14
C GLU A 244 6.17 -7.17 5.68
N GLN A 245 5.34 -6.49 6.47
CA GLN A 245 4.07 -7.03 7.00
C GLN A 245 2.88 -6.40 6.27
N ARG A 246 1.90 -7.22 5.90
CA ARG A 246 0.60 -6.77 5.38
C ARG A 246 -0.52 -7.75 5.72
N TRP A 247 -1.77 -7.28 5.68
CA TRP A 247 -2.96 -8.13 5.78
C TRP A 247 -3.51 -8.44 4.40
N GLU A 248 -3.76 -9.72 4.11
CA GLU A 248 -4.38 -10.18 2.87
C GLU A 248 -5.71 -10.87 3.20
N GLU A 249 -6.76 -10.54 2.43
CA GLU A 249 -8.08 -11.15 2.61
C GLU A 249 -8.03 -12.59 2.06
N VAL A 250 -8.44 -13.56 2.88
CA VAL A 250 -8.45 -14.98 2.52
C VAL A 250 -9.85 -15.57 2.47
N PHE A 251 -10.83 -14.93 3.12
CA PHE A 251 -12.20 -15.41 3.15
C PHE A 251 -13.17 -14.25 3.35
N SER A 252 -14.31 -14.34 2.69
CA SER A 252 -15.46 -13.48 2.94
C SER A 252 -16.74 -14.31 2.93
N HIS A 253 -17.66 -13.97 3.81
CA HIS A 253 -18.94 -14.65 3.95
C HIS A 253 -20.05 -13.64 4.25
N GLU A 254 -21.14 -13.74 3.51
CA GLU A 254 -22.34 -12.93 3.72
C GLU A 254 -23.43 -13.76 4.39
N ASN A 255 -24.20 -13.14 5.28
CA ASN A 255 -25.21 -13.85 6.07
C ASN A 255 -26.50 -14.07 5.25
N ASP A 256 -26.74 -15.32 4.83
CA ASP A 256 -27.90 -15.71 4.01
C ASP A 256 -29.16 -16.10 4.80
N LYS A 257 -29.31 -15.63 6.05
CA LYS A 257 -30.46 -15.92 6.94
C LYS A 257 -30.64 -17.40 7.31
N SER A 258 -29.55 -18.14 7.53
CA SER A 258 -29.66 -19.45 8.20
C SER A 258 -29.91 -19.27 9.70
N GLU A 259 -30.67 -20.16 10.35
CA GLU A 259 -30.86 -20.14 11.82
C GLU A 259 -29.53 -20.26 12.58
N ASN A 260 -28.48 -20.76 11.90
CA ASN A 260 -27.12 -20.83 12.39
C ASN A 260 -26.41 -19.49 12.15
N ARG A 261 -26.14 -18.76 13.23
CA ARG A 261 -25.61 -17.38 13.22
C ARG A 261 -24.09 -17.28 13.31
N ASP A 262 -23.41 -18.44 13.25
CA ASP A 262 -21.96 -18.56 13.40
C ASP A 262 -21.31 -18.73 12.03
N VAL A 263 -20.16 -18.10 11.83
CA VAL A 263 -19.40 -18.21 10.58
C VAL A 263 -18.36 -19.30 10.73
N VAL A 264 -18.43 -20.30 9.86
CA VAL A 264 -17.38 -21.31 9.71
C VAL A 264 -16.45 -20.87 8.58
N VAL A 265 -15.24 -20.45 8.95
CA VAL A 265 -14.16 -20.24 8.01
C VAL A 265 -13.46 -21.57 7.83
N ASP A 266 -13.43 -22.09 6.59
CA ASP A 266 -12.67 -23.28 6.20
C ASP A 266 -12.04 -22.99 4.82
N VAL A 267 -10.86 -22.34 4.82
CA VAL A 267 -10.15 -21.97 3.59
C VAL A 267 -8.74 -22.53 3.59
N GLU A 268 -8.39 -23.15 2.47
CA GLU A 268 -7.05 -23.65 2.20
C GLU A 268 -6.19 -22.54 1.56
N VAL A 269 -5.07 -22.18 2.20
CA VAL A 269 -4.14 -21.15 1.74
C VAL A 269 -2.72 -21.72 1.65
N GLU A 270 -1.96 -21.33 0.63
CA GLU A 270 -0.54 -21.69 0.56
C GLU A 270 0.27 -20.95 1.64
N ASP A 271 1.04 -21.70 2.43
CA ASP A 271 1.83 -21.21 3.57
C ASP A 271 3.09 -20.43 3.13
N GLU A 272 3.69 -20.85 2.01
CA GLU A 272 4.87 -20.28 1.39
C GLU A 272 4.61 -19.94 -0.09
N VAL A 273 4.73 -18.67 -0.47
CA VAL A 273 4.67 -18.24 -1.87
C VAL A 273 5.93 -17.50 -2.25
N VAL A 274 6.53 -17.86 -3.38
CA VAL A 274 7.73 -17.19 -3.89
C VAL A 274 7.40 -16.52 -5.22
N LYS A 275 7.85 -15.28 -5.39
CA LYS A 275 7.66 -14.47 -6.60
C LYS A 275 9.01 -14.01 -7.15
N LEU A 276 9.32 -14.36 -8.40
CA LEU A 276 10.53 -13.93 -9.09
C LEU A 276 10.21 -12.78 -10.03
N GLY A 277 10.69 -11.57 -9.72
CA GLY A 277 10.36 -10.36 -10.47
C GLY A 277 8.85 -10.04 -10.52
N GLY A 278 8.08 -10.49 -9.52
CA GLY A 278 6.63 -10.32 -9.42
C GLY A 278 5.80 -11.50 -9.91
N GLN A 279 6.40 -12.51 -10.56
CA GLN A 279 5.70 -13.69 -11.04
C GLN A 279 5.84 -14.87 -10.06
N GLU A 280 4.73 -15.50 -9.69
CA GLU A 280 4.70 -16.63 -8.76
C GLU A 280 5.39 -17.86 -9.34
N ILE A 281 6.08 -18.60 -8.46
CA ILE A 281 6.82 -19.81 -8.82
C ILE A 281 6.42 -20.97 -7.90
N THR A 282 6.39 -22.16 -8.48
CA THR A 282 5.92 -23.35 -7.80
C THR A 282 6.96 -23.97 -6.87
N ARG A 283 8.28 -23.88 -7.09
CA ARG A 283 9.26 -24.49 -6.16
C ARG A 283 10.68 -23.95 -6.30
N GLY A 284 11.34 -23.75 -5.15
CA GLY A 284 12.80 -23.67 -5.06
C GLY A 284 13.42 -25.07 -5.00
N VAL A 285 14.47 -25.32 -5.78
CA VAL A 285 15.19 -26.61 -5.80
C VAL A 285 16.51 -26.49 -5.05
N ASN A 286 16.73 -27.35 -4.06
CA ASN A 286 17.97 -27.38 -3.27
C ASN A 286 19.06 -28.16 -4.02
N GLU A 287 20.05 -27.45 -4.55
CA GLU A 287 21.19 -28.05 -5.27
C GLU A 287 22.48 -27.31 -4.92
N ASN A 288 23.54 -28.06 -4.60
CA ASN A 288 24.89 -27.54 -4.36
C ASN A 288 24.96 -26.44 -3.27
N GLY A 289 24.15 -26.58 -2.21
CA GLY A 289 24.07 -25.60 -1.11
C GLY A 289 23.31 -24.32 -1.44
N PHE A 290 22.60 -24.27 -2.58
CA PHE A 290 21.72 -23.16 -2.96
C PHE A 290 20.29 -23.67 -3.12
N VAL A 291 19.35 -22.81 -2.76
CA VAL A 291 17.94 -22.90 -3.12
C VAL A 291 17.74 -22.12 -4.41
N TRP A 292 17.40 -22.82 -5.49
CA TRP A 292 17.26 -22.24 -6.82
C TRP A 292 15.80 -21.98 -7.17
N PHE A 293 15.51 -20.73 -7.54
CA PHE A 293 14.20 -20.24 -7.96
C PHE A 293 14.27 -19.88 -9.45
N GLY A 294 13.31 -20.32 -10.26
CA GLY A 294 13.36 -20.02 -11.70
C GLY A 294 12.00 -19.99 -12.39
N VAL A 295 11.89 -19.13 -13.40
CA VAL A 295 10.75 -19.02 -14.33
C VAL A 295 11.30 -18.83 -15.74
N GLY A 296 10.98 -19.76 -16.64
CA GLY A 296 11.57 -19.76 -17.98
C GLY A 296 13.10 -19.74 -17.91
N ASP A 297 13.73 -18.78 -18.62
CA ASP A 297 15.19 -18.63 -18.68
C ASP A 297 15.79 -17.89 -17.46
N ARG A 298 14.96 -17.33 -16.58
CA ARG A 298 15.42 -16.56 -15.42
C ARG A 298 15.57 -17.50 -14.24
N LYS A 299 16.80 -17.69 -13.75
CA LYS A 299 17.12 -18.51 -12.58
C LYS A 299 17.94 -17.71 -11.57
N ILE A 300 17.58 -17.79 -10.29
CA ILE A 300 18.33 -17.21 -9.17
C ILE A 300 18.54 -18.24 -8.06
N GLY A 301 19.74 -18.31 -7.51
CA GLY A 301 20.05 -19.14 -6.34
C GLY A 301 20.26 -18.28 -5.10
N LEU A 302 19.63 -18.61 -3.99
CA LEU A 302 20.04 -18.11 -2.67
C LEU A 302 20.77 -19.22 -1.92
N ARG A 303 21.91 -18.92 -1.28
CA ARG A 303 22.61 -19.90 -0.46
C ARG A 303 21.66 -20.38 0.65
N SER A 304 21.69 -21.67 0.98
CA SER A 304 20.77 -22.28 1.95
C SER A 304 20.74 -21.52 3.29
N VAL A 305 21.90 -21.07 3.78
CA VAL A 305 22.06 -20.24 5.00
C VAL A 305 21.20 -18.96 5.02
N VAL A 306 20.87 -18.38 3.85
CA VAL A 306 20.00 -17.20 3.76
C VAL A 306 18.54 -17.61 3.90
N VAL A 307 18.13 -18.68 3.22
CA VAL A 307 16.75 -19.19 3.27
C VAL A 307 16.44 -19.80 4.63
N GLU A 308 17.38 -20.56 5.20
CA GLU A 308 17.31 -21.08 6.58
C GLU A 308 17.14 -19.95 7.58
N ARG A 309 17.88 -18.84 7.42
CA ARG A 309 17.70 -17.65 8.26
C ARG A 309 16.31 -17.03 8.10
N MET A 310 15.82 -16.86 6.87
CA MET A 310 14.48 -16.33 6.63
C MET A 310 13.42 -17.19 7.34
N LYS A 311 13.46 -18.52 7.13
CA LYS A 311 12.53 -19.46 7.78
C LYS A 311 12.63 -19.41 9.29
N TRP A 312 13.84 -19.38 9.85
CA TRP A 312 14.05 -19.26 11.29
C TRP A 312 13.44 -17.97 11.88
N GLU A 313 13.50 -16.85 11.15
CA GLU A 313 12.88 -15.58 11.57
C GLU A 313 11.34 -15.63 11.58
N GLU A 314 10.74 -16.46 10.73
CA GLU A 314 9.29 -16.69 10.70
C GLU A 314 8.87 -17.69 11.77
N GLU A 315 9.62 -18.78 11.92
CA GLU A 315 9.34 -19.84 12.90
C GLU A 315 9.31 -19.32 14.33
N ARG A 316 10.30 -18.49 14.70
CA ARG A 316 10.33 -17.82 16.00
C ARG A 316 9.16 -16.86 16.22
N PHE A 317 8.54 -16.35 15.15
CA PHE A 317 7.41 -15.43 15.22
C PHE A 317 6.07 -16.18 15.29
N GLY A 318 6.09 -17.51 15.17
CA GLY A 318 4.94 -18.39 15.32
C GLY A 318 4.58 -19.18 14.06
N TRP A 319 5.26 -18.93 12.94
CA TRP A 319 5.02 -19.67 11.70
C TRP A 319 5.46 -21.13 11.86
N ARG A 320 4.71 -22.09 11.30
CA ARG A 320 5.06 -23.52 11.39
C ARG A 320 4.95 -24.16 10.02
N SER A 321 6.06 -24.60 9.44
CA SER A 321 6.00 -25.42 8.22
C SER A 321 5.36 -26.77 8.51
N LYS A 322 4.46 -27.24 7.63
CA LYS A 322 3.97 -28.63 7.63
C LYS A 322 4.90 -29.61 6.89
N GLY A 323 6.09 -29.14 6.48
CA GLY A 323 7.08 -29.94 5.75
C GLY A 323 6.88 -29.88 4.22
N GLU A 324 7.79 -30.51 3.47
CA GLU A 324 7.87 -30.32 2.01
C GLU A 324 6.67 -30.90 1.20
N GLN A 325 5.79 -31.68 1.84
CA GLN A 325 4.69 -32.40 1.19
C GLN A 325 3.31 -31.71 1.33
N GLU A 326 3.10 -30.84 2.33
CA GLU A 326 1.84 -30.11 2.55
C GLU A 326 2.12 -28.60 2.69
N ARG A 327 1.90 -27.84 1.62
CA ARG A 327 2.03 -26.36 1.61
C ARG A 327 0.71 -25.64 1.85
N ALA A 328 -0.38 -26.36 1.76
CA ALA A 328 -1.68 -25.84 2.03
C ALA A 328 -1.95 -25.92 3.54
N MET A 329 -2.26 -24.78 4.13
CA MET A 329 -2.78 -24.70 5.48
C MET A 329 -4.24 -24.31 5.45
N VAL A 330 -5.01 -24.94 6.34
CA VAL A 330 -6.43 -24.68 6.42
C VAL A 330 -6.69 -23.72 7.57
N VAL A 331 -7.21 -22.54 7.25
CA VAL A 331 -7.69 -21.58 8.23
C VAL A 331 -9.07 -22.04 8.67
N LYS A 332 -9.13 -22.76 9.81
CA LYS A 332 -10.38 -23.19 10.44
C LYS A 332 -10.73 -22.32 11.63
N ARG A 333 -11.85 -21.61 11.56
CA ARG A 333 -12.41 -20.86 12.70
C ARG A 333 -13.93 -20.98 12.73
N LEU A 334 -14.44 -21.13 13.94
CA LEU A 334 -15.84 -20.87 14.25
C LEU A 334 -15.89 -19.51 14.94
N GLU A 335 -16.49 -18.53 14.29
CA GLU A 335 -16.65 -17.19 14.86
C GLU A 335 -18.07 -17.04 15.39
N GLU A 336 -18.17 -17.04 16.72
CA GLU A 336 -19.42 -16.87 17.46
C GLU A 336 -19.92 -15.42 17.34
N LYS A 337 -21.25 -15.27 17.30
CA LYS A 337 -21.95 -13.99 17.21
C LYS A 337 -21.35 -12.86 18.08
N PRO A 338 -21.43 -11.59 17.64
CA PRO A 338 -21.16 -10.44 18.50
C PRO A 338 -22.08 -10.46 19.74
N LYS A 339 -21.49 -10.30 20.94
CA LYS A 339 -22.22 -10.38 22.23
C LYS A 339 -23.31 -9.30 22.42
N ASP A 340 -23.27 -8.24 21.61
CA ASP A 340 -24.21 -7.11 21.64
C ASP A 340 -25.57 -7.40 20.98
N GLY A 341 -25.84 -8.63 20.52
CA GLY A 341 -27.15 -9.01 19.96
C GLY A 341 -27.47 -8.37 18.60
N SER A 342 -26.50 -7.70 17.98
CA SER A 342 -26.67 -7.03 16.70
C SER A 342 -26.45 -7.96 15.50
N PHE A 343 -27.32 -7.86 14.49
CA PHE A 343 -27.19 -8.57 13.22
C PHE A 343 -25.91 -8.15 12.47
N TRP A 344 -25.15 -9.13 11.95
CA TRP A 344 -23.96 -8.93 11.11
C TRP A 344 -24.30 -9.27 9.65
N LYS A 345 -23.79 -8.47 8.69
CA LYS A 345 -24.11 -8.63 7.25
C LYS A 345 -23.04 -9.42 6.50
N SER A 346 -21.78 -9.01 6.60
CA SER A 346 -20.66 -9.77 6.07
C SER A 346 -19.54 -9.92 7.09
N TYR A 347 -18.84 -11.03 6.97
CA TYR A 347 -17.66 -11.40 7.72
C TYR A 347 -16.49 -11.49 6.74
N HIS A 348 -15.41 -10.78 7.04
CA HIS A 348 -14.16 -10.83 6.27
C HIS A 348 -13.03 -11.35 7.15
N CYS A 349 -12.24 -12.26 6.62
CA CYS A 349 -11.11 -12.90 7.28
C CYS A 349 -9.82 -12.50 6.58
N TYR A 350 -8.88 -11.96 7.35
CA TYR A 350 -7.57 -11.55 6.87
C TYR A 350 -6.48 -12.37 7.55
N VAL A 351 -5.49 -12.81 6.79
CA VAL A 351 -4.29 -13.47 7.29
C VAL A 351 -3.11 -12.52 7.20
N LEU A 352 -2.26 -12.53 8.22
CA LEU A 352 -1.01 -11.78 8.19
C LEU A 352 -0.03 -12.44 7.22
N ILE A 353 0.52 -11.64 6.32
CA ILE A 353 1.59 -12.05 5.42
C ILE A 353 2.85 -11.29 5.77
N GLU A 354 3.95 -12.04 5.93
CA GLU A 354 5.29 -11.48 6.04
C GLU A 354 6.09 -11.79 4.77
N SER A 355 6.61 -10.75 4.12
CA SER A 355 7.25 -10.83 2.81
C SER A 355 8.71 -10.41 2.91
N PHE A 356 9.63 -11.35 2.64
CA PHE A 356 11.04 -11.04 2.44
C PHE A 356 11.25 -10.53 1.01
N VAL A 357 11.65 -9.28 0.86
CA VAL A 357 11.85 -8.62 -0.44
C VAL A 357 13.34 -8.40 -0.67
N LEU A 358 13.91 -9.14 -1.62
CA LEU A 358 15.30 -9.02 -2.06
C LEU A 358 15.39 -8.07 -3.26
N LYS A 359 16.19 -7.01 -3.13
CA LYS A 359 16.44 -6.01 -4.16
C LYS A 359 17.92 -5.86 -4.44
N ARG A 360 18.25 -5.44 -5.67
CA ARG A 360 19.61 -4.98 -6.02
C ARG A 360 19.85 -3.60 -5.43
N MET A 361 21.10 -3.15 -5.43
CA MET A 361 21.47 -1.81 -4.93
C MET A 361 20.90 -0.64 -5.77
N ASP A 362 20.40 -0.92 -6.98
CA ASP A 362 19.65 0.03 -7.82
C ASP A 362 18.13 0.03 -7.53
N GLU A 363 17.71 -0.63 -6.45
CA GLU A 363 16.31 -0.82 -6.00
C GLU A 363 15.45 -1.73 -6.91
N SER A 364 16.03 -2.34 -7.94
CA SER A 364 15.30 -3.30 -8.76
C SER A 364 14.96 -4.59 -7.99
N LEU A 365 13.72 -5.05 -8.12
CA LEU A 365 13.24 -6.27 -7.48
C LEU A 365 13.93 -7.51 -8.06
N VAL A 366 14.29 -8.43 -7.17
CA VAL A 366 14.90 -9.71 -7.52
C VAL A 366 13.95 -10.85 -7.18
N LEU A 367 13.59 -10.97 -5.90
CA LEU A 367 12.80 -12.07 -5.35
C LEU A 367 11.93 -11.52 -4.21
N THR A 368 10.68 -11.99 -4.14
CA THR A 368 9.83 -11.85 -2.96
C THR A 368 9.51 -13.24 -2.43
N TYR A 369 9.67 -13.47 -1.13
CA TYR A 369 9.33 -14.71 -0.45
C TYR A 369 8.29 -14.39 0.64
N GLU A 370 7.06 -14.83 0.44
CA GLU A 370 5.92 -14.55 1.30
C GLU A 370 5.60 -15.76 2.19
N PHE A 371 5.39 -15.49 3.48
CA PHE A 371 4.99 -16.44 4.49
C PHE A 371 3.62 -16.03 5.04
N ARG A 372 2.64 -16.93 4.97
CA ARG A 372 1.29 -16.70 5.50
C ARG A 372 1.18 -17.26 6.92
N HIS A 373 0.83 -16.42 7.88
CA HIS A 373 0.68 -16.78 9.29
C HIS A 373 -0.77 -17.14 9.60
N VAL A 374 -1.17 -18.38 9.35
CA VAL A 374 -2.56 -18.85 9.52
C VAL A 374 -3.08 -18.81 10.96
N ASP A 375 -2.19 -18.72 11.94
CA ASP A 375 -2.50 -18.50 13.36
C ASP A 375 -2.82 -17.01 13.65
N LYS A 376 -2.36 -16.10 12.80
CA LYS A 376 -2.51 -14.65 12.94
C LYS A 376 -3.57 -14.14 11.98
N VAL A 377 -4.82 -14.23 12.45
CA VAL A 377 -6.01 -13.89 11.70
C VAL A 377 -6.70 -12.67 12.30
N LYS A 378 -7.11 -11.73 11.45
CA LYS A 378 -8.03 -10.64 11.81
C LYS A 378 -9.37 -10.86 11.14
N SER A 379 -10.41 -10.75 11.95
CA SER A 379 -11.79 -10.85 11.50
C SER A 379 -12.43 -9.47 11.53
N LYS A 380 -13.17 -9.12 10.48
CA LYS A 380 -13.90 -7.86 10.40
C LYS A 380 -15.36 -8.13 10.04
N TRP A 381 -16.24 -7.74 10.95
CA TRP A 381 -17.68 -7.74 10.76
C TRP A 381 -18.14 -6.39 10.18
N SER A 382 -19.06 -6.40 9.22
CA SER A 382 -19.62 -5.17 8.65
C SER A 382 -21.06 -4.87 9.11
N LYS A 383 -21.39 -3.56 9.16
CA LYS A 383 -22.74 -2.96 9.17
C LYS A 383 -22.69 -1.69 8.30
N LEU A 384 -23.80 -1.35 7.62
CA LEU A 384 -23.88 -0.40 6.49
C LEU A 384 -24.21 1.08 6.85
N ILE A 385 -24.02 1.97 5.86
CA ILE A 385 -24.11 3.44 5.99
C ILE A 385 -25.32 4.15 5.45
N GLY A 386 -25.67 5.20 6.19
CA GLY A 386 -26.44 6.37 5.79
C GLY A 386 -25.72 7.69 6.04
N ALA A 387 -26.39 8.80 5.71
CA ALA A 387 -26.18 10.03 6.46
C ALA A 387 -26.58 9.78 7.92
N THR A 388 -25.83 10.38 8.84
CA THR A 388 -26.05 10.19 10.27
C THR A 388 -26.11 11.55 10.94
N HIS A 389 -27.08 11.69 11.84
CA HIS A 389 -27.19 12.85 12.70
C HIS A 389 -25.93 13.00 13.58
N LEU A 390 -25.40 14.22 13.69
CA LEU A 390 -24.17 14.49 14.43
C LEU A 390 -24.29 14.07 15.91
N SER A 391 -25.47 14.18 16.52
CA SER A 391 -25.71 13.72 17.90
C SER A 391 -25.60 12.19 18.01
N GLU A 392 -26.08 11.44 17.03
CA GLU A 392 -25.97 9.98 16.97
C GLU A 392 -24.51 9.55 16.82
N TYR A 393 -23.75 10.20 15.93
CA TYR A 393 -22.31 9.95 15.76
C TYR A 393 -21.51 10.25 17.05
N GLN A 394 -21.80 11.36 17.73
CA GLN A 394 -21.13 11.73 18.97
C GLN A 394 -21.41 10.77 20.12
N ARG A 395 -22.61 10.16 20.17
CA ARG A 395 -22.98 9.14 21.16
C ARG A 395 -22.39 7.77 20.84
N ASN A 396 -22.34 7.43 19.55
CA ASN A 396 -21.88 6.15 19.04
C ASN A 396 -20.50 6.29 18.40
N LEU A 397 -19.49 6.70 19.19
CA LEU A 397 -18.07 6.80 18.76
C LEU A 397 -17.48 5.48 18.23
N THR A 398 -18.23 4.37 18.31
CA THR A 398 -17.91 3.01 17.84
C THR A 398 -18.68 2.58 16.58
N GLN A 399 -19.46 3.46 15.93
CA GLN A 399 -20.26 3.09 14.75
C GLN A 399 -19.38 2.80 13.53
N SER A 400 -19.62 1.63 12.91
CA SER A 400 -18.84 1.12 11.78
C SER A 400 -19.23 1.75 10.44
N LEU A 401 -18.23 1.74 9.54
CA LEU A 401 -18.09 2.29 8.19
C LEU A 401 -19.21 2.07 7.17
N PRO A 402 -19.32 2.97 6.16
CA PRO A 402 -19.90 2.60 4.88
C PRO A 402 -19.03 1.61 4.17
N GLU A 403 -19.63 0.54 3.68
CA GLU A 403 -18.94 -0.47 2.88
C GLU A 403 -18.44 0.10 1.53
N GLY A 404 -17.19 -0.23 1.17
CA GLY A 404 -16.68 -0.20 -0.20
C GLY A 404 -15.80 1.01 -0.57
N PRO A 405 -14.85 0.85 -1.52
CA PRO A 405 -14.17 1.99 -2.15
C PRO A 405 -15.22 2.96 -2.72
N ASN A 406 -14.95 4.26 -2.62
CA ASN A 406 -15.83 5.34 -3.08
C ASN A 406 -17.12 5.59 -2.25
N SER A 407 -17.26 4.99 -1.05
CA SER A 407 -18.38 5.28 -0.14
C SER A 407 -17.99 6.28 0.96
N GLY A 408 -18.86 7.24 1.28
CA GLY A 408 -18.60 8.27 2.30
C GLY A 408 -19.81 8.56 3.17
N VAL A 409 -19.59 9.20 4.32
CA VAL A 409 -20.65 9.67 5.24
C VAL A 409 -20.73 11.18 5.16
N LEU A 410 -21.94 11.71 4.97
CA LEU A 410 -22.25 13.12 5.19
C LEU A 410 -22.84 13.26 6.60
N VAL A 411 -22.43 14.31 7.30
CA VAL A 411 -22.81 14.63 8.66
C VAL A 411 -23.87 15.72 8.62
N ILE A 412 -25.02 15.44 9.21
CA ILE A 412 -26.13 16.38 9.33
C ILE A 412 -26.15 16.91 10.76
N GLN A 413 -26.03 18.23 10.94
CA GLN A 413 -26.22 18.85 12.24
C GLN A 413 -27.72 18.88 12.56
N ASP A 414 -28.12 18.12 13.57
CA ASP A 414 -29.44 18.16 14.20
C ASP A 414 -29.54 19.28 15.25
N GLU A 415 -30.73 19.45 15.83
CA GLU A 415 -30.95 20.44 16.89
C GLU A 415 -30.18 20.14 18.18
N GLU A 416 -29.95 18.87 18.48
CA GLU A 416 -29.36 18.39 19.73
C GLU A 416 -27.83 18.58 19.78
N SER A 417 -27.19 18.53 18.63
CA SER A 417 -25.76 18.75 18.41
C SER A 417 -25.41 20.22 18.17
N ARG A 418 -26.37 21.14 18.38
CA ARG A 418 -26.10 22.58 18.30
C ARG A 418 -25.15 22.99 19.44
N PRO A 419 -24.04 23.67 19.14
CA PRO A 419 -23.13 24.10 20.19
C PRO A 419 -23.82 25.18 21.04
N THR A 420 -23.92 24.92 22.34
CA THR A 420 -24.50 25.87 23.30
C THR A 420 -23.43 26.73 23.98
N CYS A 421 -23.73 28.00 24.19
CA CYS A 421 -22.98 28.93 25.04
C CYS A 421 -23.74 29.27 26.34
N CYS A 422 -23.09 30.00 27.24
CA CYS A 422 -23.69 30.53 28.48
C CYS A 422 -24.54 29.49 29.25
N PHE A 423 -23.95 28.33 29.56
CA PHE A 423 -24.61 27.25 30.31
C PHE A 423 -25.91 26.72 29.66
N GLY A 424 -26.00 26.72 28.32
CA GLY A 424 -27.17 26.20 27.61
C GLY A 424 -28.25 27.23 27.28
N SER A 425 -28.06 28.50 27.69
CA SER A 425 -29.06 29.57 27.49
C SER A 425 -28.97 30.28 26.13
N CYS A 426 -27.90 30.04 25.36
CA CYS A 426 -27.71 30.58 24.02
C CYS A 426 -26.98 29.57 23.12
N TYR A 427 -27.02 29.79 21.81
CA TYR A 427 -26.23 29.02 20.84
C TYR A 427 -24.90 29.74 20.56
N ASP A 428 -23.79 28.99 20.59
CA ASP A 428 -22.47 29.49 20.21
C ASP A 428 -22.46 29.77 18.70
N GLY A 429 -21.79 30.84 18.27
CA GLY A 429 -21.65 31.23 16.86
C GLY A 429 -20.48 30.53 16.16
N GLU A 430 -19.61 29.85 16.90
CA GLU A 430 -18.48 29.08 16.38
C GLU A 430 -18.70 27.57 16.59
N LEU A 431 -18.34 26.77 15.59
CA LEU A 431 -18.33 25.31 15.71
C LEU A 431 -17.16 24.86 16.57
N ARG A 432 -17.45 23.99 17.52
CA ARG A 432 -16.46 23.30 18.35
C ARG A 432 -16.53 21.81 18.08
N GLY A 433 -15.44 21.25 17.59
CA GLY A 433 -15.35 19.81 17.34
C GLY A 433 -15.32 19.47 15.86
N LEU A 434 -14.94 18.22 15.61
CA LEU A 434 -15.03 17.53 14.33
C LEU A 434 -15.96 16.31 14.50
N PRO A 435 -16.59 15.81 13.43
CA PRO A 435 -16.52 16.26 12.04
C PRO A 435 -17.34 17.54 11.76
N PHE A 436 -17.06 18.22 10.64
CA PHE A 436 -17.83 19.39 10.23
C PHE A 436 -19.17 18.98 9.59
N PRO A 437 -20.28 19.66 9.89
CA PRO A 437 -21.57 19.36 9.28
C PRO A 437 -21.69 19.87 7.84
N GLN A 438 -22.36 19.09 6.99
CA GLN A 438 -22.53 19.36 5.56
C GLN A 438 -23.81 20.13 5.23
N ASN A 439 -24.78 20.20 6.16
CA ASN A 439 -26.02 20.96 6.02
C ASN A 439 -25.92 22.43 6.50
N ALA A 440 -24.78 22.85 7.05
CA ALA A 440 -24.60 24.21 7.60
C ALA A 440 -23.67 25.09 6.74
N LYS A 441 -23.92 26.41 6.72
CA LYS A 441 -23.04 27.37 6.04
C LYS A 441 -21.79 27.65 6.88
N LEU A 442 -20.65 27.15 6.44
CA LEU A 442 -19.39 27.30 7.17
C LEU A 442 -18.57 28.49 6.64
N THR A 443 -17.92 29.20 7.56
CA THR A 443 -17.00 30.31 7.26
C THR A 443 -15.74 30.17 8.10
N VAL A 444 -14.61 29.92 7.43
CA VAL A 444 -13.29 29.89 8.08
C VAL A 444 -12.87 31.32 8.39
N THR A 445 -12.55 31.60 9.64
CA THR A 445 -12.06 32.90 10.10
C THR A 445 -10.62 32.77 10.57
N TYR A 446 -9.73 33.57 9.98
CA TYR A 446 -8.32 33.64 10.40
C TYR A 446 -7.84 35.08 10.50
N ARG A 447 -6.77 35.29 11.25
CA ARG A 447 -6.22 36.62 11.54
C ARG A 447 -4.81 36.78 10.99
N THR A 448 -4.50 38.01 10.56
CA THR A 448 -3.17 38.39 10.06
C THR A 448 -2.71 39.70 10.69
N GLY A 449 -1.41 39.84 10.92
CA GLY A 449 -0.82 41.03 11.55
C GLY A 449 -0.77 40.92 13.08
N THR A 450 0.04 41.78 13.71
CA THR A 450 0.24 41.87 15.16
C THR A 450 -0.23 43.24 15.68
N GLY A 451 -0.69 43.29 16.93
CA GLY A 451 -1.12 44.53 17.59
C GLY A 451 -2.24 45.28 16.86
N LYS A 452 -2.05 46.57 16.62
CA LYS A 452 -3.04 47.47 15.98
C LYS A 452 -3.30 47.19 14.50
N ASN A 453 -2.46 46.39 13.83
CA ASN A 453 -2.60 46.03 12.40
C ASN A 453 -3.29 44.66 12.18
N ARG A 454 -4.03 44.17 13.18
CA ARG A 454 -4.72 42.88 13.11
C ARG A 454 -5.93 42.95 12.17
N ARG A 455 -5.85 42.24 11.03
CA ARG A 455 -6.95 42.06 10.09
C ARG A 455 -7.55 40.65 10.25
N SER A 456 -8.86 40.55 10.27
CA SER A 456 -9.60 39.27 10.23
C SER A 456 -10.08 39.03 8.80
N TYR A 457 -9.93 37.81 8.32
CA TYR A 457 -10.39 37.36 7.01
C TYR A 457 -11.43 36.26 7.20
N HIS A 458 -12.41 36.24 6.31
CA HIS A 458 -13.54 35.34 6.37
C HIS A 458 -13.68 34.65 5.01
N ASP A 459 -13.53 33.33 5.00
CA ASP A 459 -13.60 32.50 3.81
C ASP A 459 -14.82 31.58 3.90
N PRO A 460 -15.91 31.89 3.17
CA PRO A 460 -17.04 31.00 3.01
C PRO A 460 -16.63 29.72 2.30
N VAL A 461 -16.74 28.57 2.97
CA VAL A 461 -16.31 27.28 2.44
C VAL A 461 -17.34 26.18 2.69
N LEU A 462 -17.25 25.12 1.91
CA LEU A 462 -17.92 23.85 2.14
C LEU A 462 -16.85 22.77 2.35
N PHE A 463 -16.98 22.00 3.42
CA PHE A 463 -16.12 20.85 3.71
C PHE A 463 -16.87 19.58 3.29
N ILE A 464 -16.40 18.93 2.23
CA ILE A 464 -16.96 17.67 1.74
C ILE A 464 -16.00 16.54 2.16
N PRO A 465 -16.43 15.57 2.97
CA PRO A 465 -15.59 14.43 3.36
C PRO A 465 -15.09 13.66 2.14
N VAL A 466 -13.85 13.19 2.18
CA VAL A 466 -13.27 12.38 1.09
C VAL A 466 -13.91 10.99 1.09
N PRO A 467 -14.53 10.53 -0.02
CA PRO A 467 -15.10 9.19 -0.10
C PRO A 467 -14.04 8.08 0.09
N GLY A 468 -14.42 6.95 0.65
CA GLY A 468 -13.57 5.79 0.92
C GLY A 468 -12.66 5.94 2.15
N GLN A 469 -12.79 7.04 2.90
CA GLN A 469 -12.00 7.31 4.12
C GLN A 469 -12.92 7.47 5.34
N PRO A 470 -12.53 7.01 6.54
CA PRO A 470 -13.33 7.21 7.74
C PRO A 470 -13.33 8.69 8.17
N LEU A 471 -14.45 9.15 8.75
CA LEU A 471 -14.59 10.52 9.27
C LEU A 471 -13.55 10.87 10.35
N SER A 472 -13.03 9.88 11.07
CA SER A 472 -11.98 10.04 12.08
C SER A 472 -10.66 10.58 11.52
N LEU A 473 -10.38 10.38 10.23
CA LEU A 473 -9.21 10.97 9.58
C LEU A 473 -9.39 12.46 9.30
N ASN A 474 -10.59 13.02 9.44
CA ASN A 474 -10.86 14.44 9.24
C ASN A 474 -10.33 14.98 7.90
N ARG A 475 -10.48 14.18 6.83
CA ARG A 475 -10.05 14.53 5.47
C ARG A 475 -11.21 15.09 4.67
N TYR A 476 -11.01 16.27 4.10
CA TYR A 476 -12.04 16.99 3.36
C TYR A 476 -11.50 17.63 2.07
N TYR A 477 -12.35 17.68 1.05
CA TYR A 477 -12.25 18.71 0.00
C TYR A 477 -12.78 20.04 0.56
N VAL A 478 -12.06 21.13 0.29
CA VAL A 478 -12.42 22.46 0.77
C VAL A 478 -12.85 23.34 -0.41
N ILE A 479 -14.15 23.49 -0.59
CA ILE A 479 -14.75 24.18 -1.73
C ILE A 479 -15.06 25.63 -1.38
N LYS A 480 -14.74 26.58 -2.27
CA LYS A 480 -15.10 28.00 -2.08
C LYS A 480 -16.59 28.21 -2.34
N ARG A 481 -17.34 28.74 -1.37
CA ARG A 481 -18.78 28.98 -1.47
C ARG A 481 -19.16 30.32 -2.11
N ARG A 482 -18.26 31.30 -2.07
CA ARG A 482 -18.50 32.66 -2.57
C ARG A 482 -17.25 33.25 -3.19
N GLY A 483 -17.43 34.33 -3.96
CA GLY A 483 -16.36 35.09 -4.59
C GLY A 483 -16.07 34.66 -6.02
N LYS A 484 -14.94 35.12 -6.57
CA LYS A 484 -14.54 34.87 -7.97
C LYS A 484 -14.36 33.38 -8.28
N HIS A 485 -13.95 32.61 -7.29
CA HIS A 485 -13.67 31.16 -7.42
C HIS A 485 -14.77 30.29 -6.79
N SER A 486 -16.02 30.79 -6.73
CA SER A 486 -17.15 30.04 -6.18
C SER A 486 -17.36 28.71 -6.95
N GLY A 487 -17.54 27.61 -6.22
CA GLY A 487 -17.65 26.26 -6.77
C GLY A 487 -16.31 25.55 -7.01
N GLY A 488 -15.18 26.27 -6.94
CA GLY A 488 -13.85 25.68 -7.09
C GLY A 488 -13.33 25.00 -5.82
N ALA A 489 -12.67 23.86 -5.98
CA ALA A 489 -11.93 23.18 -4.93
C ALA A 489 -10.61 23.90 -4.65
N SER A 490 -10.32 24.13 -3.37
CA SER A 490 -9.03 24.66 -2.96
C SER A 490 -7.95 23.60 -3.17
N ALA A 491 -6.78 24.01 -3.65
CA ALA A 491 -5.65 23.12 -3.88
C ALA A 491 -4.43 23.60 -3.10
N SER A 492 -3.59 22.64 -2.70
CA SER A 492 -2.25 22.89 -2.19
C SER A 492 -1.32 23.29 -3.33
N ALA A 493 -0.49 24.30 -3.11
CA ALA A 493 0.60 24.61 -4.03
C ALA A 493 1.70 23.56 -3.90
N LYS A 494 2.41 23.27 -4.99
CA LYS A 494 3.49 22.29 -4.95
C LYS A 494 4.80 22.97 -4.58
N GLU A 495 5.58 22.35 -3.69
CA GLU A 495 6.90 22.88 -3.30
C GLU A 495 7.86 23.04 -4.50
N GLU A 496 7.68 22.23 -5.55
CA GLU A 496 8.42 22.30 -6.82
C GLU A 496 8.12 23.56 -7.65
N ASP A 497 6.96 24.21 -7.45
CA ASP A 497 6.58 25.45 -8.16
C ASP A 497 7.25 26.70 -7.57
N ARG A 498 8.28 26.52 -6.73
CA ARG A 498 9.00 27.61 -6.07
C ARG A 498 9.67 28.52 -7.09
N VAL A 499 9.23 29.77 -7.13
CA VAL A 499 9.77 30.80 -8.01
C VAL A 499 10.81 31.65 -7.25
N PRO A 500 11.99 31.91 -7.85
CA PRO A 500 12.94 32.88 -7.30
C PRO A 500 12.36 34.30 -7.31
N CYS A 501 12.53 35.02 -6.21
CA CYS A 501 12.16 36.43 -6.08
C CYS A 501 13.43 37.24 -5.74
N CYS A 502 13.45 38.54 -6.08
CA CYS A 502 14.61 39.39 -5.87
C CYS A 502 15.02 39.45 -4.39
N PHE A 503 16.33 39.48 -4.11
CA PHE A 503 16.97 39.52 -2.78
C PHE A 503 16.97 38.20 -1.97
N CYS A 504 17.43 37.10 -2.57
CA CYS A 504 17.67 35.81 -1.89
C CYS A 504 16.41 35.14 -1.29
N PHE A 505 15.20 35.59 -1.65
CA PHE A 505 13.94 34.98 -1.21
C PHE A 505 13.32 34.17 -2.35
N SER A 506 12.88 32.96 -2.06
CA SER A 506 12.07 32.14 -2.97
C SER A 506 10.70 31.94 -2.38
N TYR A 507 9.63 32.04 -3.18
CA TYR A 507 8.27 31.78 -2.70
C TYR A 507 7.56 30.78 -3.61
N VAL A 508 6.59 30.08 -3.05
CA VAL A 508 5.72 29.18 -3.80
C VAL A 508 4.43 29.94 -4.14
N PRO A 509 4.11 30.15 -5.43
CA PRO A 509 2.86 30.76 -5.85
C PRO A 509 1.68 29.97 -5.30
N GLN A 510 0.62 30.68 -4.88
CA GLN A 510 -0.57 29.99 -4.38
C GLN A 510 -1.29 29.30 -5.53
N ALA A 511 -1.61 28.02 -5.34
CA ALA A 511 -2.53 27.33 -6.24
C ALA A 511 -3.89 28.03 -6.20
N LYS A 512 -4.42 28.36 -7.38
CA LYS A 512 -5.77 28.92 -7.49
C LYS A 512 -6.79 27.81 -7.29
N PRO A 513 -7.95 28.08 -6.69
CA PRO A 513 -9.00 27.08 -6.64
C PRO A 513 -9.38 26.65 -8.05
N GLN A 514 -9.48 25.35 -8.25
CA GLN A 514 -9.67 24.71 -9.55
C GLN A 514 -10.87 23.77 -9.51
N GLU A 515 -11.16 23.12 -10.63
CA GLU A 515 -12.23 22.14 -10.71
C GLU A 515 -11.94 20.94 -9.79
N ALA A 516 -12.97 20.46 -9.10
CA ALA A 516 -12.82 19.35 -8.16
C ALA A 516 -12.44 18.06 -8.91
N ASP A 517 -11.32 17.46 -8.53
CA ASP A 517 -10.86 16.17 -9.03
C ASP A 517 -10.82 15.15 -7.87
N PRO A 518 -11.64 14.08 -7.93
CA PRO A 518 -11.67 13.04 -6.91
C PRO A 518 -10.30 12.39 -6.64
N TYR A 519 -9.41 12.33 -7.64
CA TYR A 519 -8.13 11.64 -7.55
C TYR A 519 -6.95 12.57 -7.22
N ASP A 520 -7.17 13.89 -7.18
CA ASP A 520 -6.13 14.86 -6.88
C ASP A 520 -5.91 15.02 -5.37
N ILE A 521 -4.84 14.38 -4.88
CA ILE A 521 -4.41 14.44 -3.48
C ILE A 521 -4.04 15.86 -3.00
N TYR A 522 -3.77 16.80 -3.90
CA TYR A 522 -3.48 18.19 -3.55
C TYR A 522 -4.74 18.99 -3.19
N GLN A 523 -5.93 18.50 -3.52
CA GLN A 523 -7.21 19.13 -3.16
C GLN A 523 -7.76 18.62 -1.81
N GLN A 524 -7.08 17.65 -1.19
CA GLN A 524 -7.49 17.02 0.05
C GLN A 524 -6.69 17.56 1.24
N PHE A 525 -7.41 17.92 2.30
CA PHE A 525 -6.83 18.49 3.51
C PHE A 525 -7.24 17.69 4.74
N GLU A 526 -6.27 17.42 5.59
CA GLU A 526 -6.49 16.82 6.91
C GLU A 526 -6.61 17.94 7.95
N ILE A 527 -7.73 17.96 8.67
CA ILE A 527 -8.06 18.99 9.65
C ILE A 527 -7.79 18.47 11.06
N HIS A 528 -6.98 19.20 11.81
CA HIS A 528 -6.58 18.88 13.17
C HIS A 528 -7.16 19.88 14.16
N GLN A 529 -7.53 19.39 15.34
CA GLN A 529 -8.02 20.20 16.46
C GLN A 529 -7.22 19.85 17.73
N ARG A 530 -6.63 20.86 18.40
CA ARG A 530 -5.93 20.66 19.70
C ARG A 530 -6.18 21.84 20.65
N PRO A 531 -6.57 21.59 21.92
CA PRO A 531 -7.32 20.42 22.43
C PRO A 531 -8.74 20.30 21.81
N ALA A 532 -9.42 19.16 21.99
CA ALA A 532 -10.70 18.84 21.34
C ALA A 532 -11.87 19.84 21.59
N SER A 533 -11.72 20.75 22.55
CA SER A 533 -12.70 21.79 22.90
C SER A 533 -12.33 23.20 22.45
N SER A 534 -11.18 23.38 21.79
CA SER A 534 -10.54 24.70 21.63
C SER A 534 -11.16 25.61 20.57
N GLY A 535 -12.14 25.14 19.80
CA GLY A 535 -12.73 25.87 18.65
C GLY A 535 -11.72 26.31 17.58
N ARG A 536 -10.45 25.86 17.70
CA ARG A 536 -9.31 26.30 16.90
C ARG A 536 -8.74 25.13 16.13
N TYR A 537 -8.59 25.32 14.83
CA TYR A 537 -8.21 24.29 13.89
C TYR A 537 -6.88 24.62 13.20
N THR A 538 -6.24 23.58 12.71
CA THR A 538 -5.08 23.64 11.81
C THR A 538 -5.27 22.64 10.69
N ALA A 539 -4.74 22.90 9.49
CA ALA A 539 -4.86 21.97 8.36
C ALA A 539 -3.49 21.60 7.80
N THR A 540 -3.37 20.36 7.32
CA THR A 540 -2.24 19.87 6.54
C THR A 540 -2.72 19.37 5.18
N SER A 541 -1.87 19.49 4.16
CA SER A 541 -2.13 18.86 2.87
C SER A 541 -2.00 17.34 3.01
N VAL A 542 -2.84 16.57 2.33
CA VAL A 542 -2.65 15.12 2.23
C VAL A 542 -1.47 14.80 1.31
N ALA A 543 -1.26 15.59 0.26
CA ALA A 543 -0.05 15.52 -0.58
C ALA A 543 1.24 15.82 0.25
N PRO A 544 2.25 14.94 0.26
CA PRO A 544 3.47 15.09 1.08
C PRO A 544 4.27 16.38 0.84
N ASN A 545 4.25 16.90 -0.38
CA ASN A 545 4.93 18.12 -0.83
C ASN A 545 3.95 19.28 -1.07
N GLY A 546 2.69 19.15 -0.63
CA GLY A 546 1.65 20.15 -0.80
C GLY A 546 1.68 21.22 0.29
N ILE A 547 1.67 22.49 -0.10
CA ILE A 547 1.53 23.64 0.78
C ILE A 547 0.08 24.11 0.74
N PRO A 548 -0.68 24.03 1.86
CA PRO A 548 -2.06 24.49 1.90
C PRO A 548 -2.23 25.97 1.56
N PRO A 549 -3.41 26.38 1.08
CA PRO A 549 -3.71 27.80 0.83
C PRO A 549 -3.66 28.60 2.13
N PRO A 550 -3.43 29.93 2.08
CA PRO A 550 -3.14 30.74 3.26
C PRO A 550 -4.16 30.65 4.40
N PHE A 551 -5.44 30.50 4.06
CA PHE A 551 -6.53 30.41 5.04
C PHE A 551 -6.53 29.08 5.82
N LEU A 552 -5.93 28.02 5.26
CA LEU A 552 -5.77 26.70 5.89
C LEU A 552 -4.36 26.52 6.51
N LYS A 553 -3.32 27.09 5.89
CA LYS A 553 -1.92 27.01 6.32
C LYS A 553 -1.66 27.67 7.67
N ARG A 554 -2.43 28.71 8.02
CA ARG A 554 -2.25 29.42 9.29
C ARG A 554 -2.71 28.56 10.46
N LYS A 555 -2.03 28.69 11.59
CA LYS A 555 -2.43 27.99 12.80
C LYS A 555 -3.59 28.71 13.49
N TYR A 556 -4.52 27.95 14.07
CA TYR A 556 -5.58 28.42 14.96
C TYR A 556 -6.65 29.28 14.29
N TRP A 557 -7.13 28.88 13.11
CA TRP A 557 -8.35 29.44 12.53
C TRP A 557 -9.60 28.87 13.21
N THR A 558 -10.71 29.63 13.19
CA THR A 558 -12.01 29.21 13.76
C THR A 558 -13.03 29.03 12.63
N VAL A 559 -14.13 28.32 12.90
CA VAL A 559 -15.21 28.11 11.94
C VAL A 559 -16.50 28.68 12.52
N GLY A 560 -17.00 29.74 11.90
CA GLY A 560 -18.36 30.20 12.14
C GLY A 560 -19.35 29.36 11.34
N TYR A 561 -20.54 29.12 11.88
CA TYR A 561 -21.62 28.43 11.17
C TYR A 561 -22.92 29.25 11.19
N SER A 562 -23.79 28.99 10.21
CA SER A 562 -25.13 29.59 10.10
C SER A 562 -26.10 28.58 9.52
N ASN A 563 -27.24 28.39 10.20
CA ASN A 563 -28.29 27.43 9.85
C ASN A 563 -29.36 28.03 8.93
N SER A 564 -29.08 29.17 8.30
CA SER A 564 -30.06 29.92 7.48
C SER A 564 -30.45 29.23 6.17
N GLN A 565 -29.93 28.04 5.86
CA GLN A 565 -30.23 27.30 4.64
C GLN A 565 -29.75 25.85 4.77
N ASP A 566 -30.70 24.92 4.82
CA ASP A 566 -30.42 23.49 4.67
C ASP A 566 -30.13 23.26 3.19
N PHE A 567 -28.93 22.80 2.84
CA PHE A 567 -28.52 22.50 1.46
C PHE A 567 -29.30 21.34 0.81
N GLY A 568 -30.54 21.07 1.23
CA GLY A 568 -31.36 19.93 0.79
C GLY A 568 -31.08 18.62 1.52
N LEU A 569 -30.23 18.63 2.53
CA LEU A 569 -29.92 17.47 3.38
C LEU A 569 -30.92 17.41 4.54
N THR A 570 -32.04 16.73 4.33
CA THR A 570 -33.19 16.73 5.25
C THR A 570 -33.40 15.42 5.98
N ASP A 571 -32.80 14.33 5.52
CA ASP A 571 -33.00 13.00 6.08
C ASP A 571 -31.72 12.15 6.01
N ASP A 572 -31.76 11.04 6.76
CA ASP A 572 -30.62 10.15 6.98
C ASP A 572 -30.16 9.38 5.73
N ALA A 573 -30.86 9.44 4.59
CA ALA A 573 -30.50 8.75 3.32
C ALA A 573 -29.64 7.49 3.54
N LYS A 574 -30.26 6.46 4.14
CA LYS A 574 -29.58 5.33 4.79
C LYS A 574 -28.91 4.32 3.85
N GLY A 575 -28.67 4.72 2.61
CA GLY A 575 -28.17 3.84 1.55
C GLY A 575 -29.23 2.83 1.13
N ILE A 576 -28.81 1.59 0.84
CA ILE A 576 -29.69 0.48 0.46
C ILE A 576 -30.38 -0.11 1.68
N ASN A 577 -31.69 -0.24 1.59
CA ASN A 577 -32.49 -1.14 2.42
C ASN A 577 -32.44 -2.54 1.80
N ALA A 578 -31.50 -3.37 2.27
CA ALA A 578 -31.26 -4.70 1.71
C ALA A 578 -32.44 -5.65 1.92
N GLU A 579 -33.17 -5.53 3.05
CA GLU A 579 -34.38 -6.32 3.31
C GLU A 579 -35.43 -6.04 2.24
N LEU A 580 -35.78 -4.76 2.05
CA LEU A 580 -36.76 -4.34 1.05
C LEU A 580 -36.30 -4.65 -0.38
N ARG A 581 -35.00 -4.53 -0.68
CA ARG A 581 -34.41 -4.88 -1.98
C ARG A 581 -34.51 -6.37 -2.29
N SER A 582 -34.39 -7.24 -1.28
CA SER A 582 -34.46 -8.69 -1.44
C SER A 582 -35.88 -9.25 -1.57
N GLU A 583 -36.88 -8.57 -1.02
CA GLU A 583 -38.29 -9.02 -1.07
C GLU A 583 -38.89 -8.92 -2.48
N LEU A 584 -38.30 -8.08 -3.34
CA LEU A 584 -38.77 -7.72 -4.68
C LEU A 584 -40.20 -7.12 -4.66
N PRO A 585 -40.61 -6.37 -5.71
CA PRO A 585 -41.97 -5.83 -5.77
C PRO A 585 -43.03 -6.96 -5.86
N LYS A 586 -44.02 -6.94 -4.95
CA LYS A 586 -45.09 -7.96 -4.93
C LYS A 586 -46.05 -7.82 -6.11
N ASP A 587 -46.37 -6.59 -6.49
CA ASP A 587 -47.23 -6.29 -7.65
C ASP A 587 -46.39 -5.77 -8.83
N VAL A 588 -46.78 -6.17 -10.03
CA VAL A 588 -46.10 -5.79 -11.29
C VAL A 588 -46.30 -4.31 -11.63
N ASN A 589 -47.33 -3.66 -11.08
CA ASN A 589 -47.61 -2.24 -11.31
C ASN A 589 -46.98 -1.31 -10.27
N THR A 590 -46.27 -1.86 -9.28
CA THR A 590 -45.70 -1.07 -8.18
C THR A 590 -44.20 -0.85 -8.35
N SER A 591 -43.76 0.39 -8.11
CA SER A 591 -42.33 0.72 -7.98
C SER A 591 -42.00 0.92 -6.51
N VAL A 592 -40.94 0.29 -6.03
CA VAL A 592 -40.53 0.29 -4.62
C VAL A 592 -39.17 0.99 -4.50
N VAL A 593 -39.06 1.98 -3.61
CA VAL A 593 -37.77 2.62 -3.31
C VAL A 593 -36.99 1.74 -2.34
N VAL A 594 -35.84 1.26 -2.77
CA VAL A 594 -35.01 0.31 -2.01
C VAL A 594 -33.66 0.89 -1.59
N GLY A 595 -33.32 2.10 -2.05
CA GLY A 595 -32.14 2.80 -1.57
C GLY A 595 -32.18 4.30 -1.79
N LYS A 596 -31.46 5.04 -0.94
CA LYS A 596 -31.33 6.50 -1.03
C LYS A 596 -29.95 6.98 -0.58
N TRP A 597 -29.34 7.87 -1.35
CA TRP A 597 -28.04 8.51 -1.06
C TRP A 597 -28.05 9.98 -1.44
N TYR A 598 -27.04 10.71 -0.97
CA TYR A 598 -26.72 12.04 -1.46
C TYR A 598 -25.41 12.03 -2.25
N VAL A 599 -25.39 12.74 -3.38
CA VAL A 599 -24.23 12.92 -4.24
C VAL A 599 -23.84 14.40 -4.20
N PRO A 600 -22.69 14.76 -3.60
CA PRO A 600 -22.17 16.13 -3.65
C PRO A 600 -21.97 16.61 -5.09
N PHE A 601 -22.26 17.88 -5.37
CA PHE A 601 -22.16 18.45 -6.72
C PHE A 601 -20.76 18.34 -7.34
N ILE A 602 -19.70 18.19 -6.52
CA ILE A 602 -18.34 17.96 -7.04
C ILE A 602 -18.23 16.68 -7.88
N PHE A 603 -19.17 15.74 -7.73
CA PHE A 603 -19.27 14.52 -8.54
C PHE A 603 -20.35 14.60 -9.62
N VAL A 604 -20.95 15.77 -9.86
CA VAL A 604 -21.99 15.98 -10.88
C VAL A 604 -21.68 17.22 -11.71
N LYS A 605 -21.50 17.07 -13.02
CA LYS A 605 -21.31 18.17 -13.97
C LYS A 605 -22.63 18.51 -14.66
N GLU A 606 -23.35 19.44 -14.06
CA GLU A 606 -24.60 19.99 -14.56
C GLU A 606 -24.49 21.53 -14.67
N GLY A 607 -23.79 22.00 -15.70
CA GLY A 607 -23.55 23.43 -15.91
C GLY A 607 -22.39 24.01 -15.10
N ASP A 608 -22.50 25.29 -14.72
CA ASP A 608 -21.47 26.00 -13.94
C ASP A 608 -21.56 25.62 -12.45
N ALA A 609 -20.42 25.25 -11.87
CA ALA A 609 -20.27 24.95 -10.45
C ALA A 609 -20.77 26.08 -9.53
N LYS A 610 -20.68 27.33 -9.97
CA LYS A 610 -21.18 28.51 -9.24
C LYS A 610 -22.71 28.51 -9.11
N ASP A 611 -23.42 27.99 -10.10
CA ASP A 611 -24.87 27.87 -10.06
C ASP A 611 -25.28 26.63 -9.27
N GLN A 612 -24.57 25.51 -9.45
CA GLN A 612 -24.81 24.28 -8.68
C GLN A 612 -24.67 24.50 -7.18
N ILE A 613 -23.62 25.17 -6.69
CA ILE A 613 -23.46 25.43 -5.25
C ILE A 613 -24.54 26.36 -4.67
N LYS A 614 -25.23 27.12 -5.53
CA LYS A 614 -26.32 28.02 -5.11
C LYS A 614 -27.66 27.30 -5.08
N ASN A 615 -27.91 26.43 -6.07
CA ASN A 615 -29.24 25.86 -6.34
C ASN A 615 -29.34 24.36 -5.97
N THR A 616 -28.24 23.60 -6.06
CA THR A 616 -28.20 22.14 -5.85
C THR A 616 -26.81 21.69 -5.41
N THR A 617 -26.47 21.95 -4.14
CA THR A 617 -25.17 21.53 -3.56
C THR A 617 -25.06 20.00 -3.43
N TYR A 618 -26.19 19.35 -3.14
CA TYR A 618 -26.30 17.89 -3.05
C TYR A 618 -27.46 17.42 -3.92
N TYR A 619 -27.21 16.37 -4.69
CA TYR A 619 -28.21 15.65 -5.45
C TYR A 619 -28.70 14.45 -4.64
N SER A 620 -29.97 14.10 -4.79
CA SER A 620 -30.54 12.87 -4.23
C SER A 620 -30.41 11.76 -5.27
N MET A 621 -29.85 10.62 -4.88
CA MET A 621 -29.83 9.39 -5.67
C MET A 621 -30.78 8.39 -5.04
N ILE A 622 -31.75 7.90 -5.80
CA ILE A 622 -32.76 6.94 -5.31
C ILE A 622 -32.69 5.69 -6.17
N LEU A 623 -32.57 4.51 -5.54
CA LEU A 623 -32.69 3.22 -6.22
C LEU A 623 -34.13 2.73 -6.09
N LYS A 624 -34.75 2.41 -7.23
CA LYS A 624 -36.10 1.82 -7.28
C LYS A 624 -36.07 0.46 -7.97
N GLN A 625 -36.92 -0.44 -7.51
CA GLN A 625 -37.25 -1.70 -8.16
C GLN A 625 -38.64 -1.64 -8.79
N ARG A 626 -38.77 -2.15 -10.02
CA ARG A 626 -40.06 -2.37 -10.69
C ARG A 626 -40.01 -3.61 -11.57
N TRP A 627 -41.18 -4.14 -11.90
CA TRP A 627 -41.33 -5.17 -12.92
C TRP A 627 -41.63 -4.49 -14.26
N GLU A 628 -40.91 -4.87 -15.31
CA GLU A 628 -41.10 -4.37 -16.67
C GLU A 628 -41.57 -5.51 -17.58
N GLU A 629 -42.66 -5.31 -18.31
CA GLU A 629 -43.20 -6.32 -19.23
C GLU A 629 -42.27 -6.46 -20.44
N VAL A 630 -41.77 -7.66 -20.69
CA VAL A 630 -40.85 -7.97 -21.80
C VAL A 630 -41.47 -8.88 -22.84
N TYR A 631 -42.54 -9.59 -22.50
CA TYR A 631 -43.23 -10.49 -23.41
C TYR A 631 -44.71 -10.61 -23.03
N SER A 632 -45.58 -10.64 -24.02
CA SER A 632 -46.98 -10.99 -23.86
C SER A 632 -47.45 -11.88 -25.00
N SER A 633 -48.28 -12.88 -24.67
CA SER A 633 -48.87 -13.82 -25.62
C SER A 633 -50.33 -14.07 -25.26
N SER A 634 -51.17 -14.18 -26.28
CA SER A 634 -52.60 -14.52 -26.17
C SER A 634 -52.82 -16.01 -26.45
N TYR A 635 -53.91 -16.55 -25.91
CA TYR A 635 -54.28 -17.96 -26.03
C TYR A 635 -54.17 -18.51 -27.47
N ASN A 636 -53.61 -19.72 -27.59
CA ASN A 636 -53.55 -20.50 -28.82
C ASN A 636 -54.00 -21.94 -28.48
N GLU A 637 -54.99 -22.48 -29.20
CA GLU A 637 -55.68 -23.73 -28.86
C GLU A 637 -54.76 -24.97 -28.79
N GLU A 638 -53.58 -24.90 -29.40
CA GLU A 638 -52.64 -26.02 -29.56
C GLU A 638 -51.41 -25.99 -28.62
N ALA A 639 -51.21 -24.91 -27.84
CA ALA A 639 -49.98 -24.71 -27.06
C ALA A 639 -50.23 -24.77 -25.55
N SER A 640 -49.89 -25.90 -24.92
CA SER A 640 -49.81 -26.03 -23.45
C SER A 640 -48.53 -25.43 -22.85
N GLU A 641 -47.59 -25.01 -23.69
CA GLU A 641 -46.28 -24.48 -23.34
C GLU A 641 -46.03 -23.14 -24.05
N VAL A 642 -45.65 -22.11 -23.29
CA VAL A 642 -45.26 -20.80 -23.83
C VAL A 642 -43.73 -20.70 -23.80
N VAL A 643 -43.13 -20.43 -24.96
CA VAL A 643 -41.69 -20.20 -25.09
C VAL A 643 -41.44 -18.69 -25.23
N VAL A 644 -40.69 -18.15 -24.28
CA VAL A 644 -40.22 -16.75 -24.26
C VAL A 644 -38.80 -16.73 -24.80
N ASP A 645 -38.59 -16.03 -25.91
CA ASP A 645 -37.27 -15.72 -26.48
C ASP A 645 -37.27 -14.24 -26.89
N VAL A 646 -36.71 -13.37 -26.03
CA VAL A 646 -36.71 -11.90 -26.23
C VAL A 646 -35.36 -11.33 -25.86
N GLU A 647 -34.85 -10.39 -26.65
CA GLU A 647 -33.65 -9.61 -26.32
C GLU A 647 -34.02 -8.32 -25.60
N VAL A 648 -33.33 -8.05 -24.48
CA VAL A 648 -33.52 -6.83 -23.69
C VAL A 648 -32.18 -6.12 -23.49
N GLU A 649 -32.22 -4.79 -23.39
CA GLU A 649 -31.05 -3.99 -23.02
C GLU A 649 -30.78 -4.13 -21.52
N THR A 650 -29.55 -4.48 -21.17
CA THR A 650 -29.16 -4.77 -19.77
C THR A 650 -28.80 -3.51 -18.99
N GLU A 651 -28.43 -2.44 -19.71
CA GLU A 651 -27.94 -1.17 -19.16
C GLU A 651 -28.46 0.00 -20.03
N VAL A 652 -29.30 0.87 -19.46
CA VAL A 652 -29.89 2.01 -20.18
C VAL A 652 -29.82 3.28 -19.35
N ALA A 653 -29.29 4.37 -19.90
CA ALA A 653 -29.29 5.68 -19.24
C ALA A 653 -30.22 6.67 -19.96
N LYS A 654 -31.09 7.35 -19.21
CA LYS A 654 -32.09 8.31 -19.69
C LYS A 654 -31.89 9.68 -19.08
N LEU A 655 -31.85 10.74 -19.89
CA LEU A 655 -31.68 12.13 -19.46
C LEU A 655 -33.00 12.89 -19.60
N GLY A 656 -33.69 13.14 -18.48
CA GLY A 656 -35.04 13.72 -18.50
C GLY A 656 -36.07 12.86 -19.24
N GLY A 657 -35.89 11.53 -19.24
CA GLY A 657 -36.79 10.57 -19.88
C GLY A 657 -36.35 10.08 -21.27
N GLU A 658 -35.45 10.79 -21.94
CA GLU A 658 -34.92 10.42 -23.27
C GLU A 658 -33.69 9.52 -23.17
N VAL A 659 -33.63 8.42 -23.92
CA VAL A 659 -32.49 7.49 -23.95
C VAL A 659 -31.23 8.20 -24.45
N THR A 660 -30.12 8.02 -23.75
CA THR A 660 -28.83 8.64 -24.06
C THR A 660 -27.93 7.70 -24.84
N ASN A 661 -27.09 8.25 -25.70
CA ASN A 661 -25.98 7.49 -26.28
C ASN A 661 -24.84 7.47 -25.26
N LEU A 662 -24.59 6.32 -24.63
CA LEU A 662 -23.46 6.14 -23.71
C LEU A 662 -22.17 6.32 -24.52
N ARG A 663 -21.42 7.42 -24.31
CA ARG A 663 -20.12 7.63 -24.97
C ARG A 663 -19.00 7.72 -23.92
N ASN A 664 -18.23 6.64 -23.86
CA ASN A 664 -16.85 6.44 -23.38
C ASN A 664 -16.24 7.41 -22.34
N LYS A 665 -15.68 6.79 -21.27
CA LYS A 665 -14.71 7.37 -20.32
C LYS A 665 -13.68 8.27 -21.05
N ARG A 666 -13.47 9.49 -20.57
CA ARG A 666 -12.35 10.36 -20.97
C ARG A 666 -11.59 10.88 -19.75
N ALA A 667 -10.42 11.47 -20.01
CA ALA A 667 -9.32 11.78 -19.09
C ALA A 667 -9.63 12.74 -17.90
N ASP A 668 -10.88 13.17 -17.71
CA ASP A 668 -11.29 14.15 -16.70
C ASP A 668 -11.91 13.52 -15.43
N GLY A 669 -12.01 12.19 -15.37
CA GLY A 669 -12.56 11.48 -14.21
C GLY A 669 -14.09 11.42 -14.15
N PHE A 670 -14.80 11.82 -15.21
CA PHE A 670 -16.26 11.78 -15.32
C PHE A 670 -16.76 10.84 -16.44
N VAL A 671 -17.98 10.34 -16.28
CA VAL A 671 -18.76 9.62 -17.28
C VAL A 671 -19.84 10.56 -17.80
N TRP A 672 -19.84 10.82 -19.11
CA TRP A 672 -20.73 11.79 -19.74
C TRP A 672 -21.95 11.10 -20.38
N PHE A 673 -23.14 11.63 -20.08
CA PHE A 673 -24.42 11.22 -20.66
C PHE A 673 -24.97 12.39 -21.47
N SER A 674 -25.28 12.16 -22.75
CA SER A 674 -25.78 13.19 -23.66
C SER A 674 -26.91 12.68 -24.53
N VAL A 675 -27.89 13.56 -24.79
CA VAL A 675 -28.88 13.37 -25.86
C VAL A 675 -28.45 14.26 -27.02
N LEU A 676 -28.21 13.65 -28.19
CA LEU A 676 -27.90 14.41 -29.40
C LEU A 676 -29.15 15.17 -29.84
N ARG A 677 -29.09 16.50 -29.82
CA ARG A 677 -30.03 17.36 -30.54
C ARG A 677 -29.23 18.14 -31.59
N ASP A 678 -29.90 18.63 -32.62
CA ASP A 678 -29.28 19.53 -33.61
C ASP A 678 -28.47 20.64 -32.92
N GLU A 679 -27.36 21.03 -33.56
CA GLU A 679 -26.11 21.70 -33.14
C GLU A 679 -26.15 22.90 -32.16
N ARG A 680 -27.30 23.24 -31.56
CA ARG A 680 -27.48 24.40 -30.66
C ARG A 680 -27.94 24.08 -29.24
N GLN A 681 -28.33 22.84 -28.91
CA GLN A 681 -28.79 22.46 -27.55
C GLN A 681 -28.37 21.03 -27.14
N ASP A 682 -27.07 20.80 -26.99
CA ASP A 682 -26.57 19.55 -26.39
C ASP A 682 -26.88 19.52 -24.89
N LYS A 683 -27.93 18.80 -24.49
CA LYS A 683 -28.19 18.48 -23.09
C LYS A 683 -27.24 17.35 -22.68
N LYS A 684 -26.21 17.69 -21.89
CA LYS A 684 -25.23 16.74 -21.35
C LYS A 684 -25.09 16.86 -19.84
N ILE A 685 -24.79 15.74 -19.20
CA ILE A 685 -24.43 15.68 -17.77
C ILE A 685 -23.22 14.77 -17.59
N GLY A 686 -22.31 15.15 -16.70
CA GLY A 686 -21.23 14.28 -16.25
C GLY A 686 -21.51 13.74 -14.86
N LEU A 687 -21.35 12.44 -14.67
CA LEU A 687 -21.37 11.81 -13.34
C LEU A 687 -19.96 11.31 -13.01
N GLY A 688 -19.45 11.61 -11.82
CA GLY A 688 -18.10 11.24 -11.41
C GLY A 688 -17.88 9.74 -11.54
N SER A 689 -16.73 9.32 -12.07
CA SER A 689 -16.37 7.90 -12.23
C SER A 689 -16.54 7.12 -10.94
N VAL A 690 -16.17 7.71 -9.81
CA VAL A 690 -16.36 7.14 -8.46
C VAL A 690 -17.82 6.78 -8.14
N VAL A 691 -18.79 7.56 -8.64
CA VAL A 691 -20.23 7.32 -8.43
C VAL A 691 -20.73 6.23 -9.39
N VAL A 692 -20.32 6.28 -10.66
CA VAL A 692 -20.72 5.26 -11.66
C VAL A 692 -20.16 3.88 -11.29
N GLU A 693 -18.89 3.81 -10.89
CA GLU A 693 -18.27 2.56 -10.42
C GLU A 693 -18.96 2.03 -9.17
N ARG A 694 -19.46 2.91 -8.30
CA ARG A 694 -20.25 2.51 -7.14
C ARG A 694 -21.60 1.93 -7.53
N ILE A 695 -22.31 2.57 -8.46
CA ILE A 695 -23.59 2.08 -9.01
C ILE A 695 -23.40 0.68 -9.59
N LYS A 696 -22.44 0.50 -10.52
CA LYS A 696 -22.22 -0.80 -11.17
C LYS A 696 -21.89 -1.90 -10.16
N ARG A 697 -21.04 -1.62 -9.17
CA ARG A 697 -20.72 -2.60 -8.11
C ARG A 697 -21.93 -2.99 -7.27
N GLU A 698 -22.83 -2.06 -6.99
CA GLU A 698 -24.04 -2.37 -6.20
C GLU A 698 -25.05 -3.21 -6.99
N GLU A 699 -25.07 -3.11 -8.32
CA GLU A 699 -25.84 -3.99 -9.19
C GLU A 699 -25.18 -5.36 -9.35
N GLU A 700 -23.86 -5.41 -9.55
CA GLU A 700 -23.08 -6.65 -9.64
C GLU A 700 -23.23 -7.49 -8.36
N ARG A 701 -23.21 -6.86 -7.18
CA ARG A 701 -23.48 -7.51 -5.89
C ARG A 701 -24.90 -8.09 -5.79
N PHE A 702 -25.86 -7.47 -6.45
CA PHE A 702 -27.24 -7.95 -6.49
C PHE A 702 -27.45 -9.02 -7.58
N GLY A 703 -26.38 -9.44 -8.26
CA GLY A 703 -26.40 -10.51 -9.27
C GLY A 703 -26.51 -10.01 -10.71
N TRP A 704 -26.38 -8.71 -10.97
CA TRP A 704 -26.34 -8.21 -12.34
C TRP A 704 -25.04 -8.64 -13.04
N LEU A 705 -25.16 -9.40 -14.14
CA LEU A 705 -24.03 -9.93 -14.89
C LEU A 705 -23.54 -8.94 -15.95
N ASN A 706 -22.39 -8.32 -15.70
CA ASN A 706 -21.71 -7.48 -16.67
C ASN A 706 -21.01 -8.35 -17.74
N LYS A 707 -21.59 -8.46 -18.94
CA LYS A 707 -21.03 -9.25 -20.06
C LYS A 707 -20.03 -8.46 -20.93
N GLY A 708 -19.53 -7.31 -20.48
CA GLY A 708 -18.60 -6.49 -21.25
C GLY A 708 -19.31 -5.57 -22.25
N ASP A 709 -18.93 -5.63 -23.53
CA ASP A 709 -19.46 -4.74 -24.58
C ASP A 709 -20.86 -5.15 -25.11
N GLU A 710 -21.41 -6.28 -24.66
CA GLU A 710 -22.76 -6.73 -25.02
C GLU A 710 -23.83 -5.96 -24.22
N VAL A 711 -24.39 -4.92 -24.86
CA VAL A 711 -25.48 -4.08 -24.31
C VAL A 711 -26.82 -4.83 -24.20
N ARG A 712 -26.94 -5.99 -24.86
CA ARG A 712 -28.18 -6.77 -24.95
C ARG A 712 -27.98 -8.19 -24.44
N SER A 713 -29.01 -8.73 -23.79
CA SER A 713 -29.06 -10.14 -23.36
C SER A 713 -30.38 -10.77 -23.76
N SER A 714 -30.33 -12.05 -24.14
CA SER A 714 -31.53 -12.83 -24.45
C SER A 714 -32.10 -13.48 -23.19
N ILE A 715 -33.42 -13.36 -23.04
CA ILE A 715 -34.22 -14.07 -22.05
C ILE A 715 -34.82 -15.28 -22.76
N LYS A 716 -34.39 -16.49 -22.38
CA LYS A 716 -34.90 -17.76 -22.90
C LYS A 716 -35.52 -18.58 -21.80
N ARG A 717 -36.82 -18.82 -21.87
CA ARG A 717 -37.58 -19.59 -20.87
C ARG A 717 -38.76 -20.28 -21.52
N SER A 718 -39.06 -21.52 -21.12
CA SER A 718 -40.34 -22.14 -21.43
C SER A 718 -41.12 -22.40 -20.15
N GLU A 719 -42.44 -22.18 -20.20
CA GLU A 719 -43.33 -22.39 -19.06
C GLU A 719 -44.59 -23.12 -19.52
N ARG A 720 -44.93 -24.19 -18.81
CA ARG A 720 -46.15 -24.98 -19.05
C ARG A 720 -47.26 -24.49 -18.16
N PHE A 721 -48.46 -24.42 -18.71
CA PHE A 721 -49.64 -24.06 -17.95
C PHE A 721 -50.15 -25.29 -17.17
N GLU A 722 -50.07 -25.26 -15.84
CA GLU A 722 -50.49 -26.37 -14.95
C GLU A 722 -51.94 -26.23 -14.42
N GLY A 723 -52.69 -25.23 -14.91
CA GLY A 723 -54.02 -24.87 -14.39
C GLY A 723 -55.18 -25.73 -14.93
N GLY A 724 -55.15 -27.05 -14.76
CA GLY A 724 -56.32 -27.93 -14.92
C GLY A 724 -57.21 -27.69 -16.16
N SER A 725 -58.54 -27.81 -16.02
CA SER A 725 -59.52 -27.70 -17.12
C SER A 725 -59.89 -26.26 -17.52
N SER A 726 -59.24 -25.25 -16.95
CA SER A 726 -59.50 -23.84 -17.27
C SER A 726 -58.53 -23.34 -18.35
N GLN A 727 -59.06 -22.90 -19.50
CA GLN A 727 -58.24 -22.27 -20.54
C GLN A 727 -57.70 -20.91 -20.06
N TRP A 728 -56.39 -20.69 -20.20
CA TRP A 728 -55.76 -19.39 -19.94
C TRP A 728 -56.04 -18.42 -21.10
N LYS A 729 -56.14 -17.11 -20.84
CA LYS A 729 -56.44 -16.09 -21.87
C LYS A 729 -55.20 -15.36 -22.35
N SER A 730 -54.28 -15.05 -21.43
CA SER A 730 -53.02 -14.41 -21.79
C SER A 730 -51.90 -14.76 -20.81
N TYR A 731 -50.69 -14.84 -21.34
CA TYR A 731 -49.45 -14.98 -20.60
C TYR A 731 -48.64 -13.68 -20.71
N LYS A 732 -48.08 -13.23 -19.59
CA LYS A 732 -47.16 -12.10 -19.54
C LYS A 732 -45.89 -12.46 -18.78
N CYS A 733 -44.74 -12.09 -19.32
CA CYS A 733 -43.44 -12.22 -18.68
C CYS A 733 -42.91 -10.83 -18.31
N TYR A 734 -42.43 -10.71 -17.08
CA TYR A 734 -41.84 -9.50 -16.53
C TYR A 734 -40.41 -9.77 -16.10
N VAL A 735 -39.55 -8.77 -16.28
CA VAL A 735 -38.18 -8.76 -15.77
C VAL A 735 -38.04 -7.70 -14.67
N LEU A 736 -37.18 -7.95 -13.69
CA LEU A 736 -36.86 -6.95 -12.69
C LEU A 736 -35.95 -5.88 -13.29
N VAL A 737 -36.35 -4.62 -13.14
CA VAL A 737 -35.54 -3.45 -13.50
C VAL A 737 -35.23 -2.64 -12.26
N GLU A 738 -33.95 -2.36 -12.04
CA GLU A 738 -33.46 -1.46 -11.01
C GLU A 738 -33.05 -0.12 -11.61
N SER A 739 -33.66 0.97 -11.15
CA SER A 739 -33.45 2.31 -11.69
C SER A 739 -32.87 3.25 -10.64
N PHE A 740 -31.66 3.74 -10.88
CA PHE A 740 -31.05 4.84 -10.13
C PHE A 740 -31.54 6.18 -10.68
N GLU A 741 -32.33 6.91 -9.89
CA GLU A 741 -32.83 8.24 -10.21
C GLU A 741 -32.00 9.32 -9.49
N LEU A 742 -31.25 10.12 -10.24
CA LEU A 742 -30.55 11.30 -9.76
C LEU A 742 -31.48 12.52 -9.84
N LYS A 743 -31.74 13.18 -8.71
CA LYS A 743 -32.64 14.33 -8.56
C LYS A 743 -31.94 15.53 -7.97
N ARG A 744 -32.35 16.73 -8.39
CA ARG A 744 -31.93 18.00 -7.77
C ARG A 744 -32.61 18.19 -6.42
N THR A 745 -32.18 19.21 -5.69
CA THR A 745 -32.73 19.56 -4.37
C THR A 745 -34.22 19.92 -4.41
N ASP A 746 -34.71 20.46 -5.54
CA ASP A 746 -36.14 20.76 -5.75
C ASP A 746 -36.98 19.53 -6.13
N GLY A 747 -36.37 18.34 -6.20
CA GLY A 747 -37.02 17.08 -6.57
C GLY A 747 -37.06 16.80 -8.08
N SER A 748 -36.60 17.73 -8.92
CA SER A 748 -36.58 17.54 -10.38
C SER A 748 -35.60 16.43 -10.80
N LEU A 749 -36.05 15.57 -11.73
CA LEU A 749 -35.26 14.46 -12.25
C LEU A 749 -34.20 14.93 -13.24
N VAL A 750 -32.98 14.42 -13.07
CA VAL A 750 -31.83 14.75 -13.90
C VAL A 750 -31.47 13.57 -14.80
N LEU A 751 -31.07 12.45 -14.20
CA LEU A 751 -30.61 11.24 -14.86
C LEU A 751 -31.34 10.03 -14.27
N THR A 752 -31.74 9.08 -15.12
CA THR A 752 -32.16 7.75 -14.70
C THR A 752 -31.20 6.74 -15.30
N TYR A 753 -30.69 5.81 -14.51
CA TYR A 753 -29.81 4.75 -14.96
C TYR A 753 -30.42 3.41 -14.58
N GLU A 754 -30.84 2.64 -15.58
CA GLU A 754 -31.63 1.42 -15.45
C GLU A 754 -30.77 0.19 -15.75
N PHE A 755 -30.94 -0.83 -14.91
CA PHE A 755 -30.28 -2.13 -15.00
C PHE A 755 -31.34 -3.23 -15.05
N THR A 756 -31.28 -4.06 -16.09
CA THR A 756 -32.23 -5.16 -16.31
C THR A 756 -31.63 -6.48 -15.83
N HIS A 757 -32.30 -7.13 -14.87
CA HIS A 757 -31.84 -8.38 -14.25
C HIS A 757 -32.48 -9.59 -14.95
N VAL A 758 -31.86 -10.08 -16.02
CA VAL A 758 -32.38 -11.15 -16.88
C VAL A 758 -32.58 -12.51 -16.18
N ASP A 759 -31.93 -12.70 -15.03
CA ASP A 759 -32.06 -13.84 -14.12
C ASP A 759 -33.32 -13.74 -13.22
N LYS A 760 -33.87 -12.55 -13.03
CA LYS A 760 -35.01 -12.28 -12.13
C LYS A 760 -36.29 -12.05 -12.94
N LEU A 761 -37.03 -13.12 -13.17
CA LEU A 761 -38.24 -13.14 -13.99
C LEU A 761 -39.49 -13.45 -13.18
N LYS A 762 -40.61 -12.86 -13.59
CA LYS A 762 -41.94 -13.12 -13.01
C LYS A 762 -42.96 -13.32 -14.10
N SER A 763 -43.73 -14.40 -14.00
CA SER A 763 -44.75 -14.76 -14.98
C SER A 763 -46.14 -14.49 -14.39
N LYS A 764 -47.09 -14.10 -15.25
CA LYS A 764 -48.49 -13.94 -14.89
C LYS A 764 -49.39 -14.57 -15.95
N TRP A 765 -50.17 -15.56 -15.53
CA TRP A 765 -51.25 -16.16 -16.30
C TRP A 765 -52.57 -15.45 -15.93
N VAL A 766 -53.36 -15.08 -16.92
CA VAL A 766 -54.69 -14.44 -16.77
C VAL A 766 -55.76 -15.27 -17.44
#